data_AF-A0AAW0J9W6-F1
#
_entry.id   AF-A0AAW0J9W6-F1
#
_cell.length_a   1.000
_cell.length_b   1.000
_cell.length_c   1.000
_cell.angle_alpha   90.00
_cell.angle_beta   90.00
_cell.angle_gamma   90.00
#
_symmetry.space_group_name_H-M   'P 1'
#
loop_
_entity.id
_entity.type
_entity.pdbx_description
1 polymer ?
#
loop_
_entity_poly.entity_id
_entity_poly.type
_entity_poly.pdbx_seq_one_letter_code
_entity_poly.pdbx_strand_id
1 'polypeptide(L)'
;MRPRFCLVGALMMALFLSCLRPESLDPCVEVDPSITYQCMDRNLNEIPVNIPSSVKNLDLSFNTLKILGSHSFSNFPELQFLDLSRCEIETIEDEAYEGLHQLSTLILTGNPIQSLSQGSFFGLASLQNLVAVEISLESLDSLPIGHLKTLKKLNVAHNLIHSSKLPEYFSNLTNLEHLDLSNNYIETIYHQDFQALRENPQLNLSLELSLNPIDFIQPQAFQGIRLYELTLRSNFNSTNVMKTCIQNLDGLQVHRLILGEFKNERNVESFDHSVMEGLCNVIIDEFRLTFVENFSGDITDFNCLANVSAMSLVSVYLNNLEHIPKYFKWETLIVTRCNLVKFPSLDLPFIKHLSFTANKETPSFADVNLPNLTFLDLHKNDLSFKGCCTSSHFGTSMLKHLDFSFNGVIIISKNFMGLEQLEYLDFQHSTLKKTTEYSVFLSLENLRYLDISYTNTKIDFNGIFYGLTSLNILKMAGNSFKDNTLSNVFTNMTNLTFLDVSKCQLQHLSWGVFDTLHGLLLLNMSHNNLLLLDPFHYKQLHSLKTLDCSFNHIETSKGMLQHFPKSLAFLNLTNNSFACTCEHQNFLQWIKDQSPFLVNAEQMTCATPAEMKGSLVLDFRNATCHMHKTIITVSVISVLVVSTIAFLVYKFYFHLMLLAGCKKHSSAESIYDAFVIYSSHDEDWVRNELVKNLEEGVPPFQLCLHYRDFIPGVAIAANIIQEGFHKSRKVIVVVSRHFIQSRWCIFEYEIAQTWQFLSSHSGIIFIVLEKVEKSLLKQQVELYRLLSRNTYLEWEDNALGRHIFWRRLKKALLDGRAWNPEGTAEAEDNQEATTST
;
A
#
# COMPACT_ATOMS: atom_id res chain seq x y z
N MET A 1 32.35 -19.92 53.84
CA MET A 1 32.45 -19.24 52.52
C MET A 1 31.04 -19.14 51.93
N ARG A 2 30.63 -17.92 51.59
CA ARG A 2 29.25 -17.51 51.23
C ARG A 2 28.95 -17.74 49.74
N PRO A 3 27.71 -18.07 49.34
CA PRO A 3 27.22 -17.85 47.98
C PRO A 3 26.51 -16.49 47.87
N ARG A 4 26.77 -15.76 46.78
CA ARG A 4 26.11 -14.51 46.39
C ARG A 4 25.03 -14.81 45.34
N PHE A 5 23.81 -15.05 45.81
CA PHE A 5 22.57 -14.86 45.06
C PHE A 5 21.81 -13.69 45.73
N CYS A 6 20.93 -13.01 44.99
CA CYS A 6 20.21 -11.77 45.36
C CYS A 6 20.98 -10.45 45.17
N LEU A 7 21.09 -9.97 43.93
CA LEU A 7 21.10 -8.51 43.69
C LEU A 7 20.58 -8.07 42.30
N VAL A 8 20.20 -8.98 41.41
CA VAL A 8 19.70 -8.61 40.05
C VAL A 8 18.17 -8.55 39.97
N GLY A 9 17.45 -9.15 40.94
CA GLY A 9 15.97 -9.12 40.97
C GLY A 9 15.35 -7.82 41.53
N ALA A 10 16.09 -7.06 42.34
CA ALA A 10 15.55 -5.86 43.00
C ALA A 10 15.61 -4.59 42.11
N LEU A 11 16.51 -4.54 41.13
CA LEU A 11 16.64 -3.40 40.20
C LEU A 11 15.64 -3.47 39.02
N MET A 12 15.20 -4.67 38.64
CA MET A 12 14.17 -4.84 37.59
C MET A 12 12.76 -4.46 38.07
N MET A 13 12.42 -4.66 39.35
CA MET A 13 11.14 -4.18 39.89
C MET A 13 11.11 -2.66 40.07
N ALA A 14 12.24 -2.03 40.43
CA ALA A 14 12.29 -0.58 40.62
C ALA A 14 12.16 0.19 39.29
N LEU A 15 12.65 -0.37 38.17
CA LEU A 15 12.50 0.23 36.84
C LEU A 15 11.10 0.01 36.23
N PHE A 16 10.40 -1.06 36.60
CA PHE A 16 8.99 -1.25 36.23
C PHE A 16 8.03 -0.41 37.09
N LEU A 17 8.40 -0.08 38.32
CA LEU A 17 7.64 0.84 39.19
C LEU A 17 7.90 2.33 38.89
N SER A 18 8.97 2.68 38.16
CA SER A 18 9.23 4.06 37.71
C SER A 18 8.62 4.42 36.36
N CYS A 19 8.02 3.46 35.64
CA CYS A 19 7.30 3.68 34.38
C CYS A 19 5.77 3.62 34.51
N LEU A 20 5.24 3.39 35.72
CA LEU A 20 3.90 3.82 36.06
C LEU A 20 4.04 5.23 36.61
N ARG A 21 3.96 6.24 35.72
CA ARG A 21 3.44 7.53 36.18
C ARG A 21 2.13 7.20 36.90
N PRO A 22 1.90 7.68 38.14
CA PRO A 22 0.53 7.75 38.59
C PRO A 22 -0.21 8.52 37.49
N GLU A 23 -1.23 7.93 36.88
CA GLU A 23 -2.25 8.73 36.22
C GLU A 23 -2.53 9.87 37.20
N SER A 24 -2.24 11.10 36.77
CA SER A 24 -2.60 12.25 37.56
C SER A 24 -4.08 12.07 37.87
N LEU A 25 -4.40 12.22 39.15
CA LEU A 25 -5.76 12.18 39.67
C LEU A 25 -6.49 13.46 39.23
N ASP A 26 -6.36 13.80 37.95
CA ASP A 26 -7.02 14.94 37.33
C ASP A 26 -8.46 14.48 37.08
N PRO A 27 -9.45 15.13 37.72
CA PRO A 27 -10.85 14.72 37.59
C PRO A 27 -11.35 14.83 36.14
N CYS A 28 -10.65 15.58 35.28
CA CYS A 28 -11.04 15.91 33.92
C CYS A 28 -9.98 15.46 32.90
N VAL A 29 -10.43 15.16 31.68
CA VAL A 29 -9.58 14.79 30.55
C VAL A 29 -9.14 16.05 29.83
N GLU A 30 -7.83 16.22 29.68
CA GLU A 30 -7.24 17.24 28.82
C GLU A 30 -7.29 16.78 27.36
N VAL A 31 -8.09 17.45 26.52
CA VAL A 31 -8.23 17.13 25.09
C VAL A 31 -7.24 17.93 24.25
N ASP A 32 -7.08 19.21 24.59
CA ASP A 32 -6.11 20.13 23.97
C ASP A 32 -5.34 20.82 25.09
N PRO A 33 -3.99 20.68 25.15
CA PRO A 33 -3.18 21.18 26.24
C PRO A 33 -3.51 22.61 26.64
N SER A 34 -3.97 22.79 27.88
CA SER A 34 -4.29 24.10 28.47
C SER A 34 -5.38 24.93 27.75
N ILE A 35 -6.15 24.33 26.83
CA ILE A 35 -7.21 24.99 26.06
C ILE A 35 -8.58 24.35 26.32
N THR A 36 -8.68 23.02 26.22
CA THR A 36 -9.96 22.29 26.30
C THR A 36 -9.91 21.17 27.33
N TYR A 37 -10.82 21.24 28.31
CA TYR A 37 -10.97 20.24 29.36
C TYR A 37 -12.37 19.62 29.34
N GLN A 38 -12.41 18.29 29.37
CA GLN A 38 -13.64 17.49 29.45
C GLN A 38 -13.78 16.87 30.84
N CYS A 39 -14.72 17.41 31.61
CA CYS A 39 -15.10 16.94 32.94
C CYS A 39 -16.47 16.23 32.93
N MET A 40 -16.95 15.80 31.77
CA MET A 40 -18.24 15.14 31.61
C MET A 40 -18.34 13.85 32.43
N ASP A 41 -19.46 13.68 33.14
CA ASP A 41 -19.82 12.46 33.89
C ASP A 41 -18.72 12.00 34.88
N ARG A 42 -18.27 12.95 35.71
CA ARG A 42 -17.19 12.74 36.70
C ARG A 42 -17.69 12.76 38.14
N ASN A 43 -19.00 12.76 38.35
CA ASN A 43 -19.65 12.87 39.66
C ASN A 43 -19.13 14.07 40.48
N LEU A 44 -18.86 15.19 39.81
CA LEU A 44 -18.38 16.41 40.46
C LEU A 44 -19.55 17.10 41.16
N ASN A 45 -19.33 17.49 42.41
CA ASN A 45 -20.28 18.29 43.19
C ASN A 45 -19.90 19.77 43.22
N GLU A 46 -18.70 20.11 42.75
CA GLU A 46 -18.16 21.46 42.73
C GLU A 46 -17.29 21.65 41.48
N ILE A 47 -17.00 22.91 41.15
CA ILE A 47 -16.19 23.25 39.99
C ILE A 47 -14.71 22.93 40.29
N PRO A 48 -14.02 22.16 39.44
CA PRO A 48 -12.64 21.74 39.73
C PRO A 48 -11.65 22.91 39.81
N VAL A 49 -10.90 23.00 40.91
CA VAL A 49 -9.90 24.06 41.13
C VAL A 49 -8.56 23.77 40.43
N ASN A 50 -8.31 22.51 40.06
CA ASN A 50 -7.04 22.06 39.47
C ASN A 50 -6.91 22.32 37.96
N ILE A 51 -7.89 22.99 37.35
CA ILE A 51 -7.87 23.31 35.91
C ILE A 51 -7.10 24.63 35.70
N PRO A 52 -6.21 24.72 34.69
CA PRO A 52 -5.49 25.95 34.40
C PRO A 52 -6.41 27.12 34.08
N SER A 53 -6.05 28.32 34.54
CA SER A 53 -6.82 29.56 34.29
C SER A 53 -6.85 30.01 32.82
N SER A 54 -5.98 29.43 31.97
CA SER A 54 -5.93 29.68 30.52
C SER A 54 -6.97 28.89 29.72
N VAL A 55 -7.77 28.04 30.38
CA VAL A 55 -8.78 27.21 29.71
C VAL A 55 -9.80 28.09 28.98
N LYS A 56 -10.13 27.70 27.74
CA LYS A 56 -11.11 28.39 26.89
C LYS A 56 -12.40 27.61 26.74
N ASN A 57 -12.32 26.29 26.73
CA ASN A 57 -13.45 25.40 26.57
C ASN A 57 -13.51 24.45 27.76
N LEU A 58 -14.60 24.54 28.52
CA LEU A 58 -14.83 23.70 29.69
C LEU A 58 -16.18 23.00 29.58
N ASP A 59 -16.14 21.67 29.57
CA ASP A 59 -17.33 20.83 29.60
C ASP A 59 -17.47 20.19 30.98
N LEU A 60 -18.49 20.60 31.73
CA LEU A 60 -18.85 20.10 33.06
C LEU A 60 -20.18 19.31 33.02
N SER A 61 -20.66 18.92 31.85
CA SER A 61 -21.97 18.26 31.71
C SER A 61 -22.08 16.94 32.49
N PHE A 62 -23.31 16.55 32.83
CA PHE A 62 -23.64 15.30 33.55
C PHE A 62 -22.94 15.17 34.91
N ASN A 63 -22.73 16.28 35.61
CA ASN A 63 -22.25 16.29 37.01
C ASN A 63 -23.40 16.65 37.98
N THR A 64 -23.13 16.69 39.27
CA THR A 64 -24.16 16.89 40.31
C THR A 64 -23.89 18.18 41.10
N LEU A 65 -23.83 19.31 40.39
CA LEU A 65 -23.46 20.61 40.95
C LEU A 65 -24.54 21.19 41.87
N LYS A 66 -25.82 20.99 41.51
CA LYS A 66 -27.03 21.45 42.24
C LYS A 66 -27.21 22.95 42.41
N ILE A 67 -26.20 23.66 42.88
CA ILE A 67 -26.22 25.10 43.13
C ILE A 67 -25.00 25.72 42.46
N LEU A 68 -25.23 26.75 41.65
CA LEU A 68 -24.16 27.57 41.13
C LEU A 68 -24.04 28.83 42.00
N GLY A 69 -23.05 28.82 42.90
CA GLY A 69 -22.83 29.91 43.84
C GLY A 69 -22.20 31.15 43.20
N SER A 70 -22.22 32.27 43.92
CA SER A 70 -21.57 33.51 43.47
C SER A 70 -20.07 33.33 43.17
N HIS A 71 -19.58 33.91 42.06
CA HIS A 71 -18.17 33.88 41.63
C HIS A 71 -17.59 32.47 41.38
N SER A 72 -18.45 31.50 41.09
CA SER A 72 -18.14 30.09 40.85
C SER A 72 -17.02 29.85 39.83
N PHE A 73 -16.91 30.70 38.81
CA PHE A 73 -15.93 30.55 37.72
C PHE A 73 -14.84 31.62 37.69
N SER A 74 -14.61 32.33 38.80
CA SER A 74 -13.62 33.40 38.90
C SER A 74 -12.18 33.01 38.53
N ASN A 75 -11.84 31.71 38.61
CA ASN A 75 -10.54 31.17 38.21
C ASN A 75 -10.35 31.03 36.68
N PHE A 76 -11.39 31.23 35.86
CA PHE A 76 -11.36 30.98 34.41
C PHE A 76 -11.69 32.24 33.57
N PRO A 77 -10.89 33.31 33.66
CA PRO A 77 -11.18 34.58 32.99
C PRO A 77 -11.10 34.51 31.46
N GLU A 78 -10.41 33.51 30.90
CA GLU A 78 -10.27 33.31 29.45
C GLU A 78 -11.33 32.38 28.85
N LEU A 79 -12.32 31.94 29.64
CA LEU A 79 -13.32 30.98 29.20
C LEU A 79 -14.21 31.57 28.09
N GLN A 80 -14.39 30.82 27.01
CA GLN A 80 -15.16 31.19 25.82
C GLN A 80 -16.37 30.27 25.60
N PHE A 81 -16.27 29.01 26.02
CA PHE A 81 -17.32 28.01 25.93
C PHE A 81 -17.46 27.27 27.28
N LEU A 82 -18.68 27.21 27.80
CA LEU A 82 -19.02 26.52 29.04
C LEU A 82 -20.27 25.66 28.84
N ASP A 83 -20.12 24.36 29.06
CA ASP A 83 -21.23 23.40 29.05
C ASP A 83 -21.53 22.91 30.47
N LEU A 84 -22.76 23.18 30.93
CA LEU A 84 -23.31 22.76 32.22
C LEU A 84 -24.57 21.91 32.01
N SER A 85 -24.68 21.20 30.88
CA SER A 85 -25.85 20.38 30.56
C SER A 85 -26.05 19.28 31.61
N ARG A 86 -27.30 19.09 32.05
CA ARG A 86 -27.72 18.03 32.97
C ARG A 86 -26.84 17.96 34.23
N CYS A 87 -26.56 19.12 34.82
CA CYS A 87 -25.76 19.27 36.03
C CYS A 87 -26.61 19.26 37.34
N GLU A 88 -27.89 18.91 37.22
CA GLU A 88 -28.90 18.98 38.28
C GLU A 88 -29.02 20.36 38.94
N ILE A 89 -28.68 21.44 38.23
CA ILE A 89 -28.67 22.80 38.81
C ILE A 89 -30.11 23.25 39.09
N GLU A 90 -30.41 23.50 40.37
CA GLU A 90 -31.70 23.99 40.87
C GLU A 90 -31.70 25.49 41.11
N THR A 91 -30.55 26.09 41.45
CA THR A 91 -30.42 27.52 41.79
C THR A 91 -29.16 28.11 41.19
N ILE A 92 -29.29 29.29 40.56
CA ILE A 92 -28.17 30.12 40.09
C ILE A 92 -28.19 31.43 40.89
N GLU A 93 -27.20 31.62 41.76
CA GLU A 93 -27.09 32.82 42.59
C GLU A 93 -26.71 34.07 41.77
N ASP A 94 -26.86 35.24 42.38
CA ASP A 94 -26.36 36.49 41.80
C ASP A 94 -24.83 36.44 41.61
N GLU A 95 -24.36 36.97 40.48
CA GLU A 95 -22.93 37.06 40.15
C GLU A 95 -22.23 35.69 40.01
N ALA A 96 -22.99 34.61 39.75
CA ALA A 96 -22.45 33.26 39.58
C ALA A 96 -21.41 33.15 38.45
N TYR A 97 -21.58 33.91 37.38
CA TYR A 97 -20.67 33.97 36.22
C TYR A 97 -19.76 35.21 36.20
N GLU A 98 -19.63 35.92 37.33
CA GLU A 98 -18.77 37.09 37.41
C GLU A 98 -17.30 36.70 37.10
N GLY A 99 -16.62 37.54 36.32
CA GLY A 99 -15.28 37.26 35.79
C GLY A 99 -15.25 36.56 34.41
N LEU A 100 -16.37 35.98 33.94
CA LEU A 100 -16.46 35.32 32.62
C LEU A 100 -16.73 36.31 31.47
N HIS A 101 -15.94 37.38 31.39
CA HIS A 101 -16.16 38.46 30.43
C HIS A 101 -15.91 38.07 28.97
N GLN A 102 -15.17 36.98 28.72
CA GLN A 102 -14.88 36.46 27.37
C GLN A 102 -15.84 35.34 26.94
N LEU A 103 -16.77 34.92 27.81
CA LEU A 103 -17.64 33.80 27.52
C LEU A 103 -18.56 34.14 26.36
N SER A 104 -18.51 33.32 25.32
CA SER A 104 -19.30 33.49 24.10
C SER A 104 -20.49 32.54 24.04
N THR A 105 -20.35 31.33 24.61
CA THR A 105 -21.38 30.29 24.60
C THR A 105 -21.55 29.70 25.99
N LEU A 106 -22.80 29.70 26.46
CA LEU A 106 -23.22 29.07 27.71
C LEU A 106 -24.35 28.08 27.44
N ILE A 107 -24.19 26.84 27.91
CA ILE A 107 -25.18 25.76 27.76
C ILE A 107 -25.65 25.31 29.14
N LEU A 108 -26.96 25.34 29.37
CA LEU A 108 -27.64 24.99 30.62
C LEU A 108 -28.67 23.87 30.44
N THR A 109 -28.59 23.11 29.34
CA THR A 109 -29.63 22.17 28.92
C THR A 109 -29.99 21.15 30.01
N GLY A 110 -31.27 20.94 30.29
CA GLY A 110 -31.72 19.87 31.17
C GLY A 110 -31.39 20.08 32.65
N ASN A 111 -31.32 21.33 33.11
CA ASN A 111 -31.16 21.66 34.53
C ASN A 111 -32.51 22.11 35.13
N PRO A 112 -33.01 21.50 36.21
CA PRO A 112 -34.32 21.84 36.79
C PRO A 112 -34.27 23.15 37.60
N ILE A 113 -33.99 24.27 36.93
CA ILE A 113 -33.76 25.56 37.59
C ILE A 113 -35.07 26.08 38.16
N GLN A 114 -35.14 26.18 39.48
CA GLN A 114 -36.31 26.69 40.21
C GLN A 114 -36.20 28.19 40.50
N SER A 115 -34.97 28.71 40.60
CA SER A 115 -34.73 30.12 40.96
C SER A 115 -33.65 30.74 40.07
N LEU A 116 -34.07 31.77 39.31
CA LEU A 116 -33.21 32.71 38.58
C LEU A 116 -33.42 34.11 39.15
N SER A 117 -32.36 34.72 39.67
CA SER A 117 -32.34 36.10 40.16
C SER A 117 -31.95 37.08 39.06
N GLN A 118 -32.27 38.37 39.22
CA GLN A 118 -31.99 39.39 38.20
C GLN A 118 -30.48 39.52 37.87
N GLY A 119 -29.60 39.18 38.83
CA GLY A 119 -28.15 39.16 38.65
C GLY A 119 -27.57 37.81 38.24
N SER A 120 -28.38 36.78 37.97
CA SER A 120 -27.88 35.43 37.66
C SER A 120 -26.93 35.39 36.47
N PHE A 121 -27.14 36.25 35.45
CA PHE A 121 -26.31 36.32 34.24
C PHE A 121 -25.39 37.55 34.19
N PHE A 122 -25.12 38.19 35.33
CA PHE A 122 -24.15 39.29 35.38
C PHE A 122 -22.72 38.78 35.13
N GLY A 123 -21.86 39.66 34.60
CA GLY A 123 -20.48 39.33 34.20
C GLY A 123 -20.32 38.85 32.76
N LEU A 124 -21.37 38.31 32.14
CA LEU A 124 -21.37 37.72 30.78
C LEU A 124 -21.39 38.75 29.64
N ALA A 125 -20.41 39.67 29.63
CA ALA A 125 -20.38 40.83 28.74
C ALA A 125 -20.17 40.51 27.24
N SER A 126 -19.65 39.32 26.90
CA SER A 126 -19.37 38.89 25.52
C SER A 126 -20.28 37.76 25.02
N LEU A 127 -21.32 37.40 25.77
CA LEU A 127 -22.14 36.23 25.46
C LEU A 127 -22.88 36.42 24.14
N GLN A 128 -22.73 35.45 23.25
CA GLN A 128 -23.36 35.44 21.92
C GLN A 128 -24.41 34.33 21.80
N ASN A 129 -24.23 33.20 22.48
CA ASN A 129 -25.11 32.05 22.41
C ASN A 129 -25.49 31.58 23.81
N LEU A 130 -26.78 31.61 24.13
CA LEU A 130 -27.32 31.08 25.37
C LEU A 130 -28.29 29.94 25.05
N VAL A 131 -27.97 28.74 25.55
CA VAL A 131 -28.80 27.54 25.41
C VAL A 131 -29.39 27.19 26.77
N ALA A 132 -30.66 27.49 26.94
CA ALA A 132 -31.46 27.29 28.14
C ALA A 132 -32.64 26.34 27.83
N VAL A 133 -32.32 25.18 27.27
CA VAL A 133 -33.29 24.15 26.85
C VAL A 133 -33.65 23.25 28.04
N GLU A 134 -34.91 22.87 28.21
CA GLU A 134 -35.31 21.95 29.30
C GLU A 134 -34.85 22.47 30.68
N ILE A 135 -35.02 23.78 30.93
CA ILE A 135 -34.70 24.40 32.23
C ILE A 135 -35.92 24.67 33.11
N SER A 136 -37.08 24.15 32.71
CA SER A 136 -38.38 24.42 33.36
C SER A 136 -38.81 25.90 33.33
N LEU A 137 -38.40 26.65 32.30
CA LEU A 137 -38.76 28.06 32.16
C LEU A 137 -40.26 28.22 31.84
N GLU A 138 -41.01 28.92 32.68
CA GLU A 138 -42.47 29.14 32.48
C GLU A 138 -42.79 30.39 31.64
N SER A 139 -41.91 31.39 31.62
CA SER A 139 -42.10 32.62 30.86
C SER A 139 -40.77 33.29 30.52
N LEU A 140 -40.69 33.89 29.33
CA LEU A 140 -39.56 34.73 28.95
C LEU A 140 -39.38 35.94 29.89
N ASP A 141 -40.47 36.51 30.43
CA ASP A 141 -40.39 37.64 31.37
C ASP A 141 -39.55 37.31 32.62
N SER A 142 -39.47 36.02 33.00
CA SER A 142 -38.69 35.54 34.14
C SER A 142 -37.19 35.35 33.84
N LEU A 143 -36.78 35.43 32.57
CA LEU A 143 -35.41 35.21 32.13
C LEU A 143 -34.62 36.55 32.13
N PRO A 144 -33.66 36.76 33.05
CA PRO A 144 -33.01 38.06 33.24
C PRO A 144 -31.83 38.24 32.29
N ILE A 145 -32.11 38.39 30.99
CA ILE A 145 -31.09 38.51 29.93
C ILE A 145 -31.08 39.90 29.27
N GLY A 146 -31.89 40.84 29.74
CA GLY A 146 -32.08 42.15 29.11
C GLY A 146 -30.82 43.02 28.99
N HIS A 147 -29.77 42.73 29.77
CA HIS A 147 -28.47 43.41 29.70
C HIS A 147 -27.49 42.79 28.68
N LEU A 148 -27.77 41.59 28.16
CA LEU A 148 -26.88 40.83 27.27
C LEU A 148 -26.95 41.34 25.82
N LYS A 149 -26.48 42.57 25.58
CA LYS A 149 -26.54 43.23 24.26
C LYS A 149 -25.78 42.50 23.14
N THR A 150 -24.82 41.66 23.48
CA THR A 150 -24.01 40.88 22.51
C THR A 150 -24.69 39.59 22.06
N LEU A 151 -25.82 39.23 22.68
CA LEU A 151 -26.51 37.98 22.42
C LEU A 151 -27.01 37.92 20.98
N LYS A 152 -26.67 36.84 20.28
CA LYS A 152 -27.06 36.55 18.89
C LYS A 152 -28.05 35.40 18.80
N LYS A 153 -27.89 34.38 19.65
CA LYS A 153 -28.73 33.19 19.64
C LYS A 153 -29.23 32.91 21.05
N LEU A 154 -30.54 32.79 21.16
CA LEU A 154 -31.23 32.35 22.37
C LEU A 154 -32.00 31.09 22.04
N ASN A 155 -31.68 29.99 22.73
CA ASN A 155 -32.44 28.75 22.65
C ASN A 155 -33.12 28.46 23.98
N VAL A 156 -34.46 28.52 23.99
CA VAL A 156 -35.31 28.19 25.14
C VAL A 156 -36.32 27.12 24.75
N ALA A 157 -35.93 26.21 23.85
CA ALA A 157 -36.77 25.10 23.45
C ALA A 157 -37.04 24.12 24.62
N HIS A 158 -38.09 23.31 24.49
CA HIS A 158 -38.42 22.27 25.48
C HIS A 158 -38.61 22.82 26.90
N ASN A 159 -39.31 23.93 27.03
CA ASN A 159 -39.63 24.56 28.32
C ASN A 159 -41.16 24.60 28.54
N LEU A 160 -41.61 25.31 29.57
CA LEU A 160 -43.00 25.41 30.00
C LEU A 160 -43.63 26.75 29.54
N ILE A 161 -43.14 27.36 28.46
CA ILE A 161 -43.58 28.70 28.05
C ILE A 161 -44.96 28.63 27.40
N HIS A 162 -45.94 29.34 27.99
CA HIS A 162 -47.32 29.40 27.49
C HIS A 162 -47.63 30.62 26.61
N SER A 163 -46.86 31.70 26.76
CA SER A 163 -47.10 32.96 26.04
C SER A 163 -46.05 33.19 24.96
N SER A 164 -46.49 33.60 23.76
CA SER A 164 -45.58 34.04 22.68
C SER A 164 -45.05 35.46 22.85
N LYS A 165 -45.45 36.15 23.92
CA LYS A 165 -45.07 37.54 24.20
C LYS A 165 -43.55 37.66 24.31
N LEU A 166 -42.99 38.56 23.51
CA LEU A 166 -41.61 39.01 23.64
C LEU A 166 -41.54 40.15 24.65
N PRO A 167 -40.83 39.98 25.78
CA PRO A 167 -40.69 41.01 26.80
C PRO A 167 -40.07 42.32 26.29
N GLU A 168 -40.33 43.44 26.97
CA GLU A 168 -39.83 44.77 26.59
C GLU A 168 -38.29 44.82 26.47
N TYR A 169 -37.57 44.00 27.26
CA TYR A 169 -36.11 43.96 27.21
C TYR A 169 -35.56 43.44 25.88
N PHE A 170 -36.37 42.79 25.02
CA PHE A 170 -35.94 42.39 23.67
C PHE A 170 -35.52 43.60 22.82
N SER A 171 -36.05 44.78 23.11
CA SER A 171 -35.60 46.03 22.47
C SER A 171 -34.12 46.35 22.76
N ASN A 172 -33.55 45.82 23.85
CA ASN A 172 -32.12 45.96 24.16
C ASN A 172 -31.25 44.90 23.47
N LEU A 173 -31.84 43.78 23.01
CA LEU A 173 -31.14 42.65 22.39
C LEU A 173 -30.94 42.91 20.88
N THR A 174 -30.31 44.03 20.55
CA THR A 174 -30.23 44.53 19.17
C THR A 174 -29.43 43.66 18.21
N ASN A 175 -28.61 42.72 18.72
CA ASN A 175 -27.83 41.78 17.93
C ASN A 175 -28.47 40.38 17.84
N LEU A 176 -29.67 40.19 18.39
CA LEU A 176 -30.32 38.90 18.39
C LEU A 176 -30.74 38.52 16.96
N GLU A 177 -30.18 37.42 16.48
CA GLU A 177 -30.39 36.87 15.14
C GLU A 177 -31.30 35.64 15.18
N HIS A 178 -31.31 34.86 16.27
CA HIS A 178 -32.08 33.62 16.36
C HIS A 178 -32.73 33.43 17.73
N LEU A 179 -34.04 33.18 17.73
CA LEU A 179 -34.83 32.81 18.89
C LEU A 179 -35.51 31.46 18.65
N ASP A 180 -35.15 30.45 19.44
CA ASP A 180 -35.77 29.14 19.43
C ASP A 180 -36.73 28.98 20.61
N LEU A 181 -38.02 28.93 20.29
CA LEU A 181 -39.13 28.69 21.22
C LEU A 181 -39.79 27.34 20.95
N SER A 182 -39.12 26.42 20.23
CA SER A 182 -39.72 25.15 19.87
C SER A 182 -40.07 24.28 21.07
N ASN A 183 -41.07 23.41 20.92
CA ASN A 183 -41.48 22.44 21.94
C ASN A 183 -41.81 23.11 23.29
N ASN A 184 -42.62 24.17 23.23
CA ASN A 184 -43.20 24.83 24.39
C ASN A 184 -44.74 24.65 24.34
N TYR A 185 -45.46 25.38 25.18
CA TYR A 185 -46.91 25.27 25.33
C TYR A 185 -47.64 26.52 24.80
N ILE A 186 -47.10 27.14 23.76
CA ILE A 186 -47.70 28.32 23.13
C ILE A 186 -48.92 27.88 22.31
N GLU A 187 -50.11 28.23 22.80
CA GLU A 187 -51.38 27.94 22.13
C GLU A 187 -51.84 29.12 21.25
N THR A 188 -51.61 30.35 21.72
CA THR A 188 -52.17 31.55 21.09
C THR A 188 -51.11 32.62 20.81
N ILE A 189 -51.28 33.33 19.69
CA ILE A 189 -50.44 34.47 19.29
C ILE A 189 -51.32 35.70 19.09
N TYR A 190 -51.08 36.74 19.89
CA TYR A 190 -51.78 38.02 19.83
C TYR A 190 -50.93 39.13 19.20
N HIS A 191 -51.58 40.19 18.75
CA HIS A 191 -50.90 41.38 18.23
C HIS A 191 -49.97 42.03 19.25
N GLN A 192 -50.31 42.05 20.53
CA GLN A 192 -49.42 42.63 21.55
C GLN A 192 -48.14 41.81 21.79
N ASP A 193 -48.14 40.52 21.45
CA ASP A 193 -47.03 39.60 21.77
C ASP A 193 -45.74 39.96 21.02
N PHE A 194 -45.87 40.54 19.82
CA PHE A 194 -44.74 40.97 18.99
C PHE A 194 -44.56 42.49 18.93
N GLN A 195 -45.03 43.23 19.93
CA GLN A 195 -44.86 44.68 19.97
C GLN A 195 -43.38 45.10 19.93
N ALA A 196 -42.49 44.38 20.62
CA ALA A 196 -41.05 44.64 20.59
C ALA A 196 -40.43 44.52 19.18
N LEU A 197 -40.97 43.66 18.31
CA LEU A 197 -40.51 43.55 16.91
C LEU A 197 -41.01 44.71 16.05
N ARG A 198 -42.24 45.19 16.29
CA ARG A 198 -42.78 46.36 15.57
C ARG A 198 -42.02 47.64 15.91
N GLU A 199 -41.60 47.77 17.16
CA GLU A 199 -40.80 48.91 17.62
C GLU A 199 -39.35 48.85 17.10
N ASN A 200 -38.85 47.66 16.73
CA ASN A 200 -37.49 47.44 16.22
C ASN A 200 -37.46 46.76 14.84
N PRO A 201 -37.93 47.44 13.76
CA PRO A 201 -38.05 46.84 12.43
C PRO A 201 -36.70 46.54 11.74
N GLN A 202 -35.58 46.92 12.35
CA GLN A 202 -34.23 46.61 11.89
C GLN A 202 -33.71 45.27 12.43
N LEU A 203 -34.39 44.67 13.41
CA LEU A 203 -33.99 43.39 13.99
C LEU A 203 -34.26 42.27 12.99
N ASN A 204 -33.19 41.68 12.45
CA ASN A 204 -33.27 40.60 11.48
C ASN A 204 -33.39 39.23 12.18
N LEU A 205 -34.53 39.00 12.83
CA LEU A 205 -34.74 37.83 13.70
C LEU A 205 -35.20 36.60 12.92
N SER A 206 -34.59 35.45 13.19
CA SER A 206 -35.12 34.11 12.91
C SER A 206 -35.89 33.60 14.12
N LEU A 207 -37.15 33.21 13.90
CA LEU A 207 -38.07 32.75 14.94
C LEU A 207 -38.48 31.30 14.66
N GLU A 208 -38.13 30.41 15.58
CA GLU A 208 -38.47 28.99 15.53
C GLU A 208 -39.57 28.69 16.56
N LEU A 209 -40.75 28.29 16.07
CA LEU A 209 -41.95 28.05 16.88
C LEU A 209 -42.45 26.60 16.78
N SER A 210 -41.72 25.69 16.12
CA SER A 210 -42.14 24.30 15.93
C SER A 210 -42.54 23.59 17.23
N LEU A 211 -43.39 22.57 17.13
CA LEU A 211 -43.83 21.75 18.26
C LEU A 211 -44.55 22.52 19.39
N ASN A 212 -45.07 23.71 19.09
CA ASN A 212 -46.02 24.41 19.97
C ASN A 212 -47.46 24.10 19.53
N PRO A 213 -48.39 23.83 20.46
CA PRO A 213 -49.78 23.48 20.15
C PRO A 213 -50.63 24.69 19.73
N ILE A 214 -50.19 25.42 18.70
CA ILE A 214 -50.82 26.66 18.25
C ILE A 214 -52.20 26.35 17.66
N ASP A 215 -53.24 26.94 18.25
CA ASP A 215 -54.62 26.79 17.80
C ASP A 215 -55.26 28.10 17.30
N PHE A 216 -54.67 29.24 17.66
CA PHE A 216 -55.18 30.56 17.30
C PHE A 216 -54.08 31.61 17.10
N ILE A 217 -54.12 32.29 15.95
CA ILE A 217 -53.35 33.51 15.69
C ILE A 217 -54.34 34.65 15.51
N GLN A 218 -54.21 35.74 16.26
CA GLN A 218 -55.06 36.92 16.13
C GLN A 218 -54.88 37.55 14.74
N PRO A 219 -55.96 37.94 14.03
CA PRO A 219 -55.85 38.69 12.80
C PRO A 219 -54.97 39.94 12.98
N GLN A 220 -54.10 40.22 12.00
CA GLN A 220 -53.11 41.31 12.02
C GLN A 220 -52.03 41.16 13.11
N ALA A 221 -51.88 39.99 13.75
CA ALA A 221 -50.78 39.77 14.69
C ALA A 221 -49.42 40.01 14.03
N PHE A 222 -49.23 39.60 12.77
CA PHE A 222 -47.98 39.78 12.04
C PHE A 222 -47.90 41.04 11.16
N GLN A 223 -48.91 41.92 11.20
CA GLN A 223 -48.92 43.14 10.40
C GLN A 223 -47.72 44.03 10.71
N GLY A 224 -46.89 44.30 9.69
CA GLY A 224 -45.71 45.17 9.81
C GLY A 224 -44.50 44.52 10.47
N ILE A 225 -44.52 43.19 10.65
CA ILE A 225 -43.37 42.43 11.17
C ILE A 225 -42.48 41.99 10.02
N ARG A 226 -41.17 42.09 10.23
CA ARG A 226 -40.14 41.56 9.34
C ARG A 226 -39.33 40.49 10.08
N LEU A 227 -39.20 39.31 9.47
CA LEU A 227 -38.39 38.22 9.99
C LEU A 227 -37.39 37.76 8.92
N TYR A 228 -36.23 37.30 9.36
CA TYR A 228 -35.31 36.59 8.48
C TYR A 228 -35.86 35.18 8.20
N GLU A 229 -36.22 34.45 9.24
CA GLU A 229 -36.76 33.10 9.13
C GLU A 229 -37.94 32.93 10.08
N LEU A 230 -38.98 32.24 9.63
CA LEU A 230 -40.07 31.77 10.48
C LEU A 230 -40.25 30.28 10.24
N THR A 231 -40.13 29.48 11.30
CA THR A 231 -40.34 28.03 11.21
C THR A 231 -41.55 27.63 12.04
N LEU A 232 -42.50 26.98 11.37
CA LEU A 232 -43.73 26.44 11.95
C LEU A 232 -43.89 24.98 11.53
N ARG A 233 -43.29 24.06 12.30
CA ARG A 233 -43.41 22.62 12.06
C ARG A 233 -44.16 21.89 13.18
N SER A 234 -45.10 21.04 12.80
CA SER A 234 -45.95 20.27 13.73
C SER A 234 -46.58 21.15 14.82
N ASN A 235 -47.17 22.28 14.40
CA ASN A 235 -47.85 23.20 15.31
C ASN A 235 -49.35 22.98 15.45
N PHE A 236 -49.98 22.46 14.40
CA PHE A 236 -51.43 22.51 14.26
C PHE A 236 -52.02 21.12 14.43
N ASN A 237 -53.11 21.01 15.19
CA ASN A 237 -53.76 19.73 15.47
C ASN A 237 -54.80 19.33 14.39
N SER A 238 -55.13 20.24 13.46
CA SER A 238 -56.03 19.96 12.33
C SER A 238 -55.78 20.90 11.14
N THR A 239 -56.19 20.49 9.94
CA THR A 239 -56.07 21.29 8.71
C THR A 239 -56.81 22.62 8.80
N ASN A 240 -57.98 22.64 9.46
CA ASN A 240 -58.77 23.87 9.64
C ASN A 240 -58.05 24.90 10.51
N VAL A 241 -57.47 24.44 11.62
CA VAL A 241 -56.67 25.29 12.52
C VAL A 241 -55.46 25.84 11.77
N MET A 242 -54.74 24.98 11.07
CA MET A 242 -53.59 25.35 10.25
C MET A 242 -53.95 26.43 9.22
N LYS A 243 -55.04 26.23 8.49
CA LYS A 243 -55.55 27.19 7.50
C LYS A 243 -55.83 28.54 8.13
N THR A 244 -56.60 28.60 9.20
CA THR A 244 -56.96 29.87 9.85
C THR A 244 -55.74 30.58 10.44
N CYS A 245 -54.81 29.84 11.04
CA CYS A 245 -53.58 30.42 11.57
C CYS A 245 -52.69 30.98 10.44
N ILE A 246 -52.51 30.24 9.34
CA ILE A 246 -51.71 30.68 8.21
C ILE A 246 -52.32 31.90 7.51
N GLN A 247 -53.66 31.97 7.38
CA GLN A 247 -54.35 33.16 6.87
C GLN A 247 -54.08 34.41 7.72
N ASN A 248 -53.90 34.24 9.03
CA ASN A 248 -53.62 35.35 9.96
C ASN A 248 -52.13 35.72 10.05
N LEU A 249 -51.26 35.12 9.21
CA LEU A 249 -49.91 35.62 8.95
C LEU A 249 -49.90 36.83 7.99
N ASP A 250 -51.08 37.27 7.52
CA ASP A 250 -51.27 38.46 6.68
C ASP A 250 -50.43 39.67 7.16
N GLY A 251 -49.73 40.30 6.20
CA GLY A 251 -48.87 41.45 6.43
C GLY A 251 -47.47 41.13 6.94
N LEU A 252 -47.11 39.85 7.11
CA LEU A 252 -45.74 39.40 7.39
C LEU A 252 -44.85 39.55 6.16
N GLN A 253 -43.63 40.05 6.37
CA GLN A 253 -42.54 39.96 5.41
C GLN A 253 -41.45 39.04 5.98
N VAL A 254 -41.14 37.96 5.27
CA VAL A 254 -40.20 36.95 5.73
C VAL A 254 -39.24 36.54 4.62
N HIS A 255 -37.95 36.48 4.93
CA HIS A 255 -36.97 36.01 3.95
C HIS A 255 -37.09 34.50 3.73
N ARG A 256 -37.20 33.69 4.79
CA ARG A 256 -37.46 32.24 4.68
C ARG A 256 -38.63 31.78 5.54
N LEU A 257 -39.65 31.19 4.91
CA LEU A 257 -40.75 30.53 5.61
C LEU A 257 -40.60 29.00 5.52
N ILE A 258 -40.53 28.33 6.67
CA ILE A 258 -40.43 26.87 6.76
C ILE A 258 -41.71 26.33 7.38
N LEU A 259 -42.45 25.51 6.62
CA LEU A 259 -43.65 24.81 7.08
C LEU A 259 -43.46 23.30 7.04
N GLY A 260 -44.34 22.60 7.77
CA GLY A 260 -44.54 21.16 7.63
C GLY A 260 -44.54 20.45 8.96
N GLU A 261 -44.04 19.21 9.02
CA GLU A 261 -44.23 18.37 10.21
C GLU A 261 -42.98 17.54 10.54
N PHE A 262 -43.04 16.78 11.63
CA PHE A 262 -42.06 15.77 12.00
C PHE A 262 -42.68 14.38 11.93
N LYS A 263 -41.94 13.44 11.32
CA LYS A 263 -42.39 12.06 11.14
C LYS A 263 -42.80 11.32 12.41
N ASN A 264 -42.22 11.69 13.54
CA ASN A 264 -42.43 11.00 14.81
C ASN A 264 -43.48 11.70 15.70
N GLU A 265 -44.15 12.73 15.19
CA GLU A 265 -45.16 13.50 15.91
C GLU A 265 -46.57 13.21 15.38
N ARG A 266 -47.58 13.78 16.03
CA ARG A 266 -48.94 13.79 15.46
C ARG A 266 -48.95 14.70 14.23
N ASN A 267 -49.40 14.12 13.13
CA ASN A 267 -49.50 14.78 11.82
C ASN A 267 -50.95 15.21 11.57
N VAL A 268 -51.11 16.29 10.82
CA VAL A 268 -52.40 16.72 10.32
C VAL A 268 -52.89 15.70 9.27
N GLU A 269 -54.20 15.41 9.27
CA GLU A 269 -54.81 14.38 8.40
C GLU A 269 -54.56 14.60 6.89
N SER A 270 -54.58 15.87 6.46
CA SER A 270 -54.31 16.26 5.08
C SER A 270 -53.77 17.68 4.98
N PHE A 271 -52.82 17.87 4.07
CA PHE A 271 -52.33 19.18 3.66
C PHE A 271 -52.96 19.55 2.32
N ASP A 272 -53.93 20.46 2.31
CA ASP A 272 -54.71 20.83 1.12
C ASP A 272 -54.41 22.24 0.59
N HIS A 273 -54.89 22.54 -0.63
CA HIS A 273 -54.79 23.85 -1.30
C HIS A 273 -55.16 25.02 -0.39
N SER A 274 -56.16 24.83 0.48
CA SER A 274 -56.74 25.93 1.24
C SER A 274 -55.81 26.46 2.32
N VAL A 275 -54.84 25.65 2.77
CA VAL A 275 -53.75 26.09 3.65
C VAL A 275 -52.82 27.06 2.91
N MET A 276 -52.51 26.78 1.65
CA MET A 276 -51.62 27.61 0.83
C MET A 276 -52.23 28.97 0.48
N GLU A 277 -53.57 29.08 0.36
CA GLU A 277 -54.27 30.35 0.09
C GLU A 277 -53.95 31.42 1.14
N GLY A 278 -53.72 31.03 2.40
CA GLY A 278 -53.38 31.97 3.47
C GLY A 278 -52.04 32.67 3.28
N LEU A 279 -51.15 32.13 2.44
CA LEU A 279 -49.83 32.69 2.17
C LEU A 279 -49.84 33.81 1.12
N CYS A 280 -50.95 34.00 0.38
CA CYS A 280 -51.02 34.98 -0.70
C CYS A 280 -50.78 36.43 -0.26
N ASN A 281 -51.01 36.75 1.02
CA ASN A 281 -50.76 38.08 1.57
C ASN A 281 -49.47 38.17 2.41
N VAL A 282 -48.65 37.13 2.38
CA VAL A 282 -47.33 37.09 3.01
C VAL A 282 -46.27 37.35 1.95
N ILE A 283 -45.33 38.26 2.23
CA ILE A 283 -44.19 38.50 1.34
C ILE A 283 -43.09 37.50 1.71
N ILE A 284 -42.83 36.54 0.82
CA ILE A 284 -41.90 35.43 1.04
C ILE A 284 -40.81 35.44 -0.04
N ASP A 285 -39.54 35.44 0.35
CA ASP A 285 -38.43 35.28 -0.62
C ASP A 285 -38.12 33.80 -0.88
N GLU A 286 -38.00 33.00 0.18
CA GLU A 286 -37.71 31.56 0.16
C GLU A 286 -38.80 30.78 0.90
N PHE A 287 -39.38 29.78 0.26
CA PHE A 287 -40.35 28.89 0.89
C PHE A 287 -39.81 27.47 0.97
N ARG A 288 -39.94 26.83 2.14
CA ARG A 288 -39.57 25.44 2.36
C ARG A 288 -40.72 24.66 2.99
N LEU A 289 -41.12 23.57 2.34
CA LEU A 289 -42.02 22.57 2.90
C LEU A 289 -41.21 21.34 3.32
N THR A 290 -41.37 20.91 4.56
CA THR A 290 -40.64 19.80 5.16
C THR A 290 -41.60 18.72 5.63
N PHE A 291 -41.34 17.45 5.33
CA PHE A 291 -42.12 16.29 5.76
C PHE A 291 -43.64 16.52 5.88
N VAL A 292 -44.36 16.11 4.84
CA VAL A 292 -45.83 16.09 4.85
C VAL A 292 -46.24 14.72 4.35
N GLU A 293 -46.93 13.96 5.21
CA GLU A 293 -47.29 12.56 4.94
C GLU A 293 -48.38 12.43 3.88
N ASN A 294 -49.41 13.29 3.95
CA ASN A 294 -50.54 13.27 3.04
C ASN A 294 -50.74 14.63 2.39
N PHE A 295 -50.03 14.87 1.29
CA PHE A 295 -50.24 16.05 0.46
C PHE A 295 -51.34 15.75 -0.57
N SER A 296 -52.53 16.31 -0.35
CA SER A 296 -53.71 16.08 -1.21
C SER A 296 -53.80 17.03 -2.40
N GLY A 297 -52.83 17.93 -2.56
CA GLY A 297 -52.82 19.01 -3.53
C GLY A 297 -52.14 18.70 -4.87
N ASP A 298 -52.42 19.53 -5.87
CA ASP A 298 -51.70 19.61 -7.15
C ASP A 298 -50.79 20.86 -7.16
N ILE A 299 -49.93 21.00 -8.16
CA ILE A 299 -48.98 22.11 -8.28
C ILE A 299 -49.66 23.48 -8.39
N THR A 300 -50.94 23.49 -8.80
CA THR A 300 -51.81 24.68 -8.83
C THR A 300 -52.02 25.29 -7.44
N ASP A 301 -51.76 24.54 -6.38
CA ASP A 301 -51.90 24.97 -5.00
C ASP A 301 -50.80 25.93 -4.57
N PHE A 302 -49.75 26.08 -5.38
CA PHE A 302 -48.63 26.99 -5.11
C PHE A 302 -48.79 28.37 -5.74
N ASN A 303 -49.98 28.77 -6.21
CA ASN A 303 -50.19 30.07 -6.85
C ASN A 303 -49.77 31.26 -5.96
N CYS A 304 -50.01 31.17 -4.64
CA CYS A 304 -49.53 32.18 -3.68
C CYS A 304 -48.00 32.26 -3.61
N LEU A 305 -47.30 31.18 -3.99
CA LEU A 305 -45.85 31.09 -4.05
C LEU A 305 -45.28 31.36 -5.45
N ALA A 306 -46.10 31.83 -6.41
CA ALA A 306 -45.64 32.07 -7.77
C ALA A 306 -44.51 33.12 -7.84
N ASN A 307 -44.44 34.04 -6.87
CA ASN A 307 -43.47 35.14 -6.86
C ASN A 307 -42.25 34.88 -5.95
N VAL A 308 -42.15 33.72 -5.30
CA VAL A 308 -40.96 33.42 -4.46
C VAL A 308 -39.72 33.25 -5.33
N SER A 309 -38.55 33.56 -4.77
CA SER A 309 -37.26 33.36 -5.43
C SER A 309 -36.75 31.92 -5.31
N ALA A 310 -37.00 31.26 -4.17
CA ALA A 310 -36.57 29.89 -3.92
C ALA A 310 -37.71 29.03 -3.39
N MET A 311 -37.87 27.84 -3.97
CA MET A 311 -38.84 26.83 -3.57
C MET A 311 -38.11 25.56 -3.14
N SER A 312 -38.41 25.04 -1.94
CA SER A 312 -37.77 23.85 -1.38
C SER A 312 -38.80 22.86 -0.86
N LEU A 313 -38.70 21.61 -1.31
CA LEU A 313 -39.53 20.49 -0.90
C LEU A 313 -38.59 19.43 -0.32
N VAL A 314 -38.72 19.15 0.98
CA VAL A 314 -37.85 18.20 1.69
C VAL A 314 -38.69 17.12 2.34
N SER A 315 -38.54 15.86 1.91
CA SER A 315 -39.27 14.72 2.48
C SER A 315 -40.79 14.80 2.32
N VAL A 316 -41.27 15.43 1.25
CA VAL A 316 -42.70 15.55 0.95
C VAL A 316 -43.17 14.35 0.12
N TYR A 317 -44.32 13.77 0.49
CA TYR A 317 -44.94 12.66 -0.24
C TYR A 317 -45.84 13.23 -1.34
N LEU A 318 -45.26 13.44 -2.53
CA LEU A 318 -45.91 13.98 -3.72
C LEU A 318 -45.92 12.92 -4.81
N ASN A 319 -47.09 12.58 -5.37
CA ASN A 319 -47.17 11.58 -6.44
C ASN A 319 -46.49 12.07 -7.74
N ASN A 320 -46.65 13.36 -8.06
CA ASN A 320 -46.13 13.95 -9.27
C ASN A 320 -45.81 15.45 -9.10
N LEU A 321 -44.92 15.97 -9.95
CA LEU A 321 -44.56 17.38 -10.02
C LEU A 321 -44.55 17.79 -11.50
N GLU A 322 -45.73 17.93 -12.09
CA GLU A 322 -45.95 18.27 -13.51
C GLU A 322 -46.76 19.57 -13.64
N HIS A 323 -46.71 20.19 -14.83
CA HIS A 323 -47.53 21.36 -15.20
C HIS A 323 -47.30 22.64 -14.37
N ILE A 324 -46.08 22.88 -13.89
CA ILE A 324 -45.76 24.15 -13.21
C ILE A 324 -45.95 25.31 -14.19
N PRO A 325 -46.75 26.34 -13.86
CA PRO A 325 -46.97 27.46 -14.76
C PRO A 325 -45.69 28.27 -15.03
N LYS A 326 -45.45 28.60 -16.29
CA LYS A 326 -44.24 29.35 -16.73
C LYS A 326 -44.09 30.74 -16.12
N TYR A 327 -45.16 31.31 -15.55
CA TYR A 327 -45.13 32.64 -14.95
C TYR A 327 -44.49 32.64 -13.56
N PHE A 328 -44.28 31.47 -12.95
CA PHE A 328 -43.59 31.34 -11.66
C PHE A 328 -42.18 31.91 -11.76
N LYS A 329 -41.80 32.71 -10.76
CA LYS A 329 -40.55 33.49 -10.70
C LYS A 329 -39.42 32.78 -9.97
N TRP A 330 -39.57 31.48 -9.74
CA TRP A 330 -38.59 30.67 -9.04
C TRP A 330 -37.24 30.72 -9.76
N GLU A 331 -36.20 31.12 -9.03
CA GLU A 331 -34.81 31.05 -9.46
C GLU A 331 -34.14 29.78 -8.94
N THR A 332 -34.58 29.28 -7.79
CA THR A 332 -34.06 28.05 -7.17
C THR A 332 -35.19 27.08 -6.89
N LEU A 333 -35.03 25.82 -7.30
CA LEU A 333 -35.92 24.72 -6.94
C LEU A 333 -35.11 23.58 -6.32
N ILE A 334 -35.46 23.21 -5.10
CA ILE A 334 -34.84 22.11 -4.35
C ILE A 334 -35.90 21.07 -4.05
N VAL A 335 -35.67 19.83 -4.46
CA VAL A 335 -36.55 18.68 -4.22
C VAL A 335 -35.70 17.55 -3.67
N THR A 336 -35.78 17.33 -2.36
CA THR A 336 -34.88 16.41 -1.65
C THR A 336 -35.64 15.39 -0.83
N ARG A 337 -35.31 14.10 -0.97
CA ARG A 337 -35.94 13.00 -0.22
C ARG A 337 -37.46 12.88 -0.41
N CYS A 338 -38.01 13.38 -1.52
CA CYS A 338 -39.41 13.24 -1.87
C CYS A 338 -39.71 11.87 -2.50
N ASN A 339 -40.99 11.47 -2.51
CA ASN A 339 -41.43 10.21 -3.10
C ASN A 339 -42.10 10.40 -4.47
N LEU A 340 -41.32 10.80 -5.47
CA LEU A 340 -41.84 11.08 -6.81
C LEU A 340 -41.78 9.82 -7.67
N VAL A 341 -42.88 9.46 -8.32
CA VAL A 341 -42.94 8.28 -9.20
C VAL A 341 -42.18 8.50 -10.52
N LYS A 342 -41.97 9.77 -10.91
CA LYS A 342 -41.33 10.17 -12.17
C LYS A 342 -40.47 11.41 -11.98
N PHE A 343 -39.46 11.55 -12.84
CA PHE A 343 -38.69 12.78 -12.94
C PHE A 343 -39.59 13.92 -13.47
N PRO A 344 -39.54 15.12 -12.87
CA PRO A 344 -40.48 16.20 -13.21
C PRO A 344 -40.23 16.77 -14.61
N SER A 345 -41.31 17.04 -15.35
CA SER A 345 -41.24 17.79 -16.60
C SER A 345 -41.24 19.29 -16.29
N LEU A 346 -40.06 19.90 -16.35
CA LEU A 346 -39.86 21.30 -15.97
C LEU A 346 -39.62 22.19 -17.20
N ASP A 347 -40.41 23.25 -17.31
CA ASP A 347 -40.33 24.29 -18.36
C ASP A 347 -40.46 25.68 -17.71
N LEU A 348 -39.45 26.03 -16.92
CA LEU A 348 -39.42 27.22 -16.07
C LEU A 348 -38.31 28.19 -16.50
N PRO A 349 -38.64 29.39 -17.00
CA PRO A 349 -37.65 30.26 -17.64
C PRO A 349 -36.70 30.96 -16.66
N PHE A 350 -37.05 31.06 -15.37
CA PHE A 350 -36.27 31.82 -14.39
C PHE A 350 -35.32 30.95 -13.55
N ILE A 351 -35.47 29.62 -13.59
CA ILE A 351 -34.66 28.70 -12.79
C ILE A 351 -33.18 28.79 -13.20
N LYS A 352 -32.34 29.10 -12.22
CA LYS A 352 -30.86 29.13 -12.30
C LYS A 352 -30.25 27.94 -11.56
N HIS A 353 -30.90 27.48 -10.49
CA HIS A 353 -30.45 26.37 -9.64
C HIS A 353 -31.57 25.34 -9.52
N LEU A 354 -31.30 24.10 -9.95
CA LEU A 354 -32.16 22.95 -9.71
C LEU A 354 -31.37 21.89 -8.92
N SER A 355 -31.86 21.53 -7.73
CA SER A 355 -31.38 20.38 -6.97
C SER A 355 -32.52 19.39 -6.82
N PHE A 356 -32.36 18.19 -7.37
CA PHE A 356 -33.30 17.09 -7.28
C PHE A 356 -32.54 15.89 -6.72
N THR A 357 -32.63 15.61 -5.43
CA THR A 357 -31.65 14.77 -4.74
C THR A 357 -32.26 13.79 -3.75
N ALA A 358 -31.65 12.61 -3.60
CA ALA A 358 -32.10 11.59 -2.64
C ALA A 358 -33.59 11.18 -2.79
N ASN A 359 -34.21 11.37 -3.97
CA ASN A 359 -35.61 11.04 -4.20
C ASN A 359 -35.77 9.54 -4.45
N LYS A 360 -36.89 8.98 -3.97
CA LYS A 360 -37.23 7.57 -4.16
C LYS A 360 -38.07 7.40 -5.42
N GLU A 361 -37.97 6.24 -6.04
CA GLU A 361 -38.89 5.78 -7.11
C GLU A 361 -38.84 6.55 -8.44
N THR A 362 -37.81 7.36 -8.71
CA THR A 362 -37.60 8.00 -10.03
C THR A 362 -36.58 7.25 -10.89
N PRO A 363 -36.98 6.32 -11.78
CA PRO A 363 -36.05 5.41 -12.44
C PRO A 363 -35.31 6.01 -13.63
N SER A 364 -35.80 7.11 -14.21
CA SER A 364 -35.25 7.65 -15.46
C SER A 364 -35.30 9.17 -15.55
N PHE A 365 -34.19 9.77 -15.98
CA PHE A 365 -34.11 11.17 -16.36
C PHE A 365 -35.02 11.46 -17.55
N ALA A 366 -35.67 12.63 -17.53
CA ALA A 366 -36.44 13.18 -18.64
C ALA A 366 -35.92 14.58 -18.97
N ASP A 367 -35.96 14.95 -20.24
CA ASP A 367 -35.49 16.24 -20.71
C ASP A 367 -36.27 17.40 -20.06
N VAL A 368 -35.54 18.47 -19.74
CA VAL A 368 -36.08 19.70 -19.16
C VAL A 368 -35.77 20.89 -20.06
N ASN A 369 -36.56 21.94 -19.96
CA ASN A 369 -36.37 23.18 -20.71
C ASN A 369 -36.16 24.36 -19.75
N LEU A 370 -34.92 24.57 -19.31
CA LEU A 370 -34.57 25.56 -18.29
C LEU A 370 -33.50 26.53 -18.83
N PRO A 371 -33.87 27.57 -19.60
CA PRO A 371 -32.92 28.38 -20.36
C PRO A 371 -31.84 29.07 -19.53
N ASN A 372 -32.16 29.48 -18.30
CA ASN A 372 -31.26 30.20 -17.40
C ASN A 372 -30.50 29.27 -16.43
N LEU A 373 -30.61 27.95 -16.58
CA LEU A 373 -30.02 27.00 -15.66
C LEU A 373 -28.49 27.06 -15.69
N THR A 374 -27.89 27.25 -14.52
CA THR A 374 -26.43 27.31 -14.33
C THR A 374 -25.93 26.20 -13.40
N PHE A 375 -26.80 25.71 -12.52
CA PHE A 375 -26.49 24.69 -11.53
C PHE A 375 -27.56 23.59 -11.56
N LEU A 376 -27.14 22.36 -11.85
CA LEU A 376 -27.99 21.17 -11.84
C LEU A 376 -27.36 20.09 -10.97
N ASP A 377 -28.06 19.72 -9.92
CA ASP A 377 -27.68 18.65 -9.01
C ASP A 377 -28.74 17.55 -9.01
N LEU A 378 -28.35 16.37 -9.48
CA LEU A 378 -29.19 15.18 -9.59
C LEU A 378 -28.63 14.03 -8.73
N HIS A 379 -27.88 14.32 -7.67
CA HIS A 379 -27.22 13.28 -6.88
C HIS A 379 -28.20 12.34 -6.15
N LYS A 380 -27.83 11.06 -6.08
CA LYS A 380 -28.47 10.05 -5.20
C LYS A 380 -29.95 9.76 -5.49
N ASN A 381 -30.37 9.67 -6.76
CA ASN A 381 -31.77 9.37 -7.11
C ASN A 381 -31.98 8.00 -7.77
N ASP A 382 -30.93 7.17 -7.88
CA ASP A 382 -30.95 5.93 -8.68
C ASP A 382 -31.40 6.15 -10.14
N LEU A 383 -31.18 7.36 -10.67
CA LEU A 383 -31.65 7.74 -12.01
C LEU A 383 -30.88 6.98 -13.09
N SER A 384 -31.60 6.50 -14.11
CA SER A 384 -31.01 6.08 -15.37
C SER A 384 -31.13 7.18 -16.44
N PHE A 385 -30.06 7.41 -17.21
CA PHE A 385 -30.06 8.36 -18.32
C PHE A 385 -29.60 7.66 -19.59
N LYS A 386 -30.53 7.52 -20.54
CA LYS A 386 -30.22 7.06 -21.91
C LYS A 386 -29.88 8.23 -22.80
N GLY A 387 -28.62 8.34 -23.23
CA GLY A 387 -28.23 9.27 -24.30
C GLY A 387 -27.64 10.61 -23.86
N CYS A 388 -27.09 10.68 -22.65
CA CYS A 388 -26.38 11.83 -22.13
C CYS A 388 -25.16 12.21 -23.02
N CYS A 389 -24.75 13.48 -23.15
CA CYS A 389 -25.45 14.72 -22.83
C CYS A 389 -25.21 15.78 -23.92
N THR A 390 -26.16 16.70 -24.09
CA THR A 390 -26.12 17.91 -24.95
C THR A 390 -27.02 18.98 -24.34
N SER A 391 -26.83 20.25 -24.73
CA SER A 391 -27.65 21.38 -24.27
C SER A 391 -29.16 21.18 -24.43
N SER A 392 -29.59 20.46 -25.47
CA SER A 392 -31.00 20.16 -25.73
C SER A 392 -31.71 19.37 -24.63
N HIS A 393 -30.98 18.54 -23.87
CA HIS A 393 -31.58 17.77 -22.76
C HIS A 393 -31.94 18.64 -21.55
N PHE A 394 -31.31 19.82 -21.43
CA PHE A 394 -31.51 20.76 -20.32
C PHE A 394 -32.17 22.07 -20.73
N GLY A 395 -32.24 22.34 -22.04
CA GLY A 395 -32.72 23.61 -22.59
C GLY A 395 -31.79 24.80 -22.35
N THR A 396 -30.52 24.56 -21.98
CA THR A 396 -29.55 25.63 -21.66
C THR A 396 -28.16 25.36 -22.20
N SER A 397 -27.40 26.43 -22.44
CA SER A 397 -25.96 26.43 -22.70
C SER A 397 -25.15 27.17 -21.63
N MET A 398 -25.79 27.61 -20.54
CA MET A 398 -25.18 28.36 -19.45
C MET A 398 -24.80 27.47 -18.25
N LEU A 399 -24.94 26.16 -18.40
CA LEU A 399 -24.71 25.20 -17.32
C LEU A 399 -23.23 25.20 -16.92
N LYS A 400 -22.95 25.44 -15.64
CA LYS A 400 -21.61 25.47 -15.04
C LYS A 400 -21.35 24.29 -14.12
N HIS A 401 -22.40 23.81 -13.45
CA HIS A 401 -22.31 22.71 -12.49
C HIS A 401 -23.32 21.63 -12.84
N LEU A 402 -22.84 20.39 -12.96
CA LEU A 402 -23.64 19.22 -13.25
C LEU A 402 -23.21 18.04 -12.37
N ASP A 403 -24.09 17.62 -11.47
CA ASP A 403 -23.87 16.46 -10.59
C ASP A 403 -24.85 15.34 -10.94
N PHE A 404 -24.30 14.19 -11.33
CA PHE A 404 -25.00 12.95 -11.62
C PHE A 404 -24.51 11.80 -10.72
N SER A 405 -23.83 12.09 -9.61
CA SER A 405 -23.29 11.09 -8.69
C SER A 405 -24.37 10.25 -8.00
N PHE A 406 -23.99 9.04 -7.58
CA PHE A 406 -24.84 8.07 -6.86
C PHE A 406 -26.17 7.76 -7.56
N ASN A 407 -26.14 7.68 -8.89
CA ASN A 407 -27.28 7.30 -9.72
C ASN A 407 -27.10 5.88 -10.30
N GLY A 408 -28.08 5.44 -11.08
CA GLY A 408 -28.08 4.14 -11.73
C GLY A 408 -27.17 4.10 -12.96
N VAL A 409 -27.74 3.75 -14.11
CA VAL A 409 -26.98 3.60 -15.37
C VAL A 409 -27.07 4.86 -16.22
N ILE A 410 -25.93 5.45 -16.57
CA ILE A 410 -25.82 6.61 -17.46
C ILE A 410 -25.09 6.17 -18.74
N ILE A 411 -25.82 6.20 -19.86
CA ILE A 411 -25.28 5.86 -21.18
C ILE A 411 -24.88 7.16 -21.88
N ILE A 412 -23.58 7.40 -21.99
CA ILE A 412 -23.05 8.58 -22.66
C ILE A 412 -23.01 8.29 -24.17
N SER A 413 -23.89 8.94 -24.95
CA SER A 413 -23.97 8.79 -26.42
C SER A 413 -23.69 10.08 -27.18
N LYS A 414 -23.48 11.18 -26.46
CA LYS A 414 -23.11 12.50 -26.97
C LYS A 414 -21.89 13.04 -26.22
N ASN A 415 -21.29 14.12 -26.73
CA ASN A 415 -20.02 14.67 -26.24
C ASN A 415 -20.15 16.02 -25.53
N PHE A 416 -21.31 16.31 -24.92
CA PHE A 416 -21.60 17.57 -24.23
C PHE A 416 -21.64 18.81 -25.14
N MET A 417 -21.96 18.64 -26.42
CA MET A 417 -22.14 19.76 -27.35
C MET A 417 -23.19 20.75 -26.82
N GLY A 418 -22.83 22.03 -26.81
CA GLY A 418 -23.63 23.13 -26.26
C GLY A 418 -23.50 23.34 -24.75
N LEU A 419 -22.66 22.57 -24.04
CA LEU A 419 -22.41 22.67 -22.60
C LEU A 419 -20.96 23.05 -22.30
N GLU A 420 -20.35 23.87 -23.16
CA GLU A 420 -18.95 24.25 -23.09
C GLU A 420 -18.62 25.12 -21.85
N GLN A 421 -19.64 25.69 -21.19
CA GLN A 421 -19.48 26.48 -19.96
C GLN A 421 -19.36 25.64 -18.68
N LEU A 422 -19.46 24.31 -18.77
CA LEU A 422 -19.33 23.43 -17.61
C LEU A 422 -17.94 23.57 -16.97
N GLU A 423 -17.94 23.84 -15.67
CA GLU A 423 -16.74 23.94 -14.82
C GLU A 423 -16.65 22.74 -13.85
N TYR A 424 -17.79 22.15 -13.47
CA TYR A 424 -17.91 21.03 -12.54
C TYR A 424 -18.77 19.92 -13.12
N LEU A 425 -18.25 18.69 -13.15
CA LEU A 425 -18.95 17.49 -13.60
C LEU A 425 -18.66 16.31 -12.67
N ASP A 426 -19.70 15.69 -12.14
CA ASP A 426 -19.58 14.58 -11.19
C ASP A 426 -20.47 13.38 -11.60
N PHE A 427 -19.88 12.20 -11.64
CA PHE A 427 -20.53 10.93 -11.91
C PHE A 427 -20.21 9.88 -10.84
N GLN A 428 -19.62 10.26 -9.70
CA GLN A 428 -19.13 9.34 -8.68
C GLN A 428 -20.19 8.27 -8.34
N HIS A 429 -19.80 6.99 -8.31
CA HIS A 429 -20.70 5.85 -8.02
C HIS A 429 -21.85 5.61 -9.00
N SER A 430 -21.97 6.36 -10.09
CA SER A 430 -22.94 6.10 -11.16
C SER A 430 -22.36 5.17 -12.22
N THR A 431 -23.12 4.19 -12.70
CA THR A 431 -22.60 3.24 -13.70
C THR A 431 -22.54 3.90 -15.07
N LEU A 432 -21.34 4.24 -15.53
CA LEU A 432 -21.13 4.83 -16.86
C LEU A 432 -21.00 3.76 -17.94
N LYS A 433 -21.66 3.97 -19.09
CA LYS A 433 -21.54 3.12 -20.27
C LYS A 433 -21.15 3.94 -21.50
N LYS A 434 -20.45 3.29 -22.44
CA LYS A 434 -19.98 3.86 -23.71
C LYS A 434 -18.94 4.99 -23.60
N THR A 435 -18.35 5.17 -22.42
CA THR A 435 -17.36 6.22 -22.15
C THR A 435 -16.05 6.07 -22.93
N THR A 436 -15.74 4.86 -23.39
CA THR A 436 -14.51 4.57 -24.13
C THR A 436 -14.70 4.33 -25.63
N GLU A 437 -15.93 4.47 -26.15
CA GLU A 437 -16.20 4.30 -27.59
C GLU A 437 -15.68 5.49 -28.42
N TYR A 438 -15.61 6.70 -27.83
CA TYR A 438 -15.13 7.93 -28.44
C TYR A 438 -14.76 8.96 -27.35
N SER A 439 -14.24 10.13 -27.74
CA SER A 439 -13.91 11.23 -26.81
C SER A 439 -15.17 11.89 -26.26
N VAL A 440 -15.73 11.32 -25.19
CA VAL A 440 -17.00 11.78 -24.60
C VAL A 440 -16.94 13.18 -24.00
N PHE A 441 -15.76 13.69 -23.62
CA PHE A 441 -15.62 15.01 -23.00
C PHE A 441 -15.06 16.08 -23.96
N LEU A 442 -15.09 15.83 -25.28
CA LEU A 442 -14.40 16.66 -26.26
C LEU A 442 -14.76 18.15 -26.22
N SER A 443 -16.02 18.49 -25.95
CA SER A 443 -16.49 19.88 -25.91
C SER A 443 -16.21 20.62 -24.59
N LEU A 444 -15.72 19.93 -23.55
CA LEU A 444 -15.64 20.47 -22.19
C LEU A 444 -14.31 21.19 -21.90
N GLU A 445 -14.00 22.21 -22.69
CA GLU A 445 -12.72 22.93 -22.61
C GLU A 445 -12.55 23.76 -21.32
N ASN A 446 -13.65 24.20 -20.70
CA ASN A 446 -13.64 25.01 -19.47
C ASN A 446 -13.74 24.17 -18.18
N LEU A 447 -13.84 22.85 -18.29
CA LEU A 447 -14.06 21.98 -17.14
C LEU A 447 -12.84 22.00 -16.20
N ARG A 448 -13.10 22.21 -14.91
CA ARG A 448 -12.06 22.30 -13.86
C ARG A 448 -12.09 21.10 -12.91
N TYR A 449 -13.28 20.53 -12.69
CA TYR A 449 -13.50 19.38 -11.82
C TYR A 449 -14.21 18.26 -12.58
N LEU A 450 -13.63 17.07 -12.58
CA LEU A 450 -14.24 15.85 -13.08
C LEU A 450 -14.08 14.72 -12.05
N ASP A 451 -15.19 14.12 -11.64
CA ASP A 451 -15.21 12.88 -10.86
C ASP A 451 -15.94 11.78 -11.62
N ILE A 452 -15.22 10.70 -11.94
CA ILE A 452 -15.75 9.46 -12.52
C ILE A 452 -15.40 8.26 -11.64
N SER A 453 -15.17 8.48 -10.35
CA SER A 453 -14.75 7.43 -9.43
C SER A 453 -15.86 6.41 -9.19
N TYR A 454 -15.50 5.13 -9.14
CA TYR A 454 -16.40 4.00 -8.96
C TYR A 454 -17.54 3.96 -9.98
N THR A 455 -17.29 4.43 -11.20
CA THR A 455 -18.28 4.40 -12.29
C THR A 455 -18.32 3.08 -13.05
N ASN A 456 -17.53 2.10 -12.60
CA ASN A 456 -17.31 0.82 -13.27
C ASN A 456 -16.80 0.98 -14.71
N THR A 457 -15.98 2.02 -14.94
CA THR A 457 -15.37 2.30 -16.24
C THR A 457 -14.11 1.45 -16.42
N LYS A 458 -14.00 0.78 -17.57
CA LYS A 458 -12.76 0.11 -18.01
C LYS A 458 -12.13 0.91 -19.13
N ILE A 459 -10.98 1.52 -18.87
CA ILE A 459 -10.29 2.41 -19.82
C ILE A 459 -9.47 1.59 -20.80
N ASP A 460 -9.88 1.58 -22.07
CA ASP A 460 -9.19 0.95 -23.19
C ASP A 460 -8.93 1.92 -24.38
N PHE A 461 -9.36 3.18 -24.25
CA PHE A 461 -9.19 4.24 -25.25
C PHE A 461 -8.39 5.42 -24.69
N ASN A 462 -7.26 5.75 -25.33
CA ASN A 462 -6.37 6.81 -24.84
C ASN A 462 -6.96 8.23 -24.98
N GLY A 463 -7.93 8.42 -25.87
CA GLY A 463 -8.56 9.72 -26.12
C GLY A 463 -9.77 10.02 -25.24
N ILE A 464 -10.00 9.25 -24.16
CA ILE A 464 -11.17 9.41 -23.28
C ILE A 464 -11.28 10.85 -22.72
N PHE A 465 -10.14 11.46 -22.35
CA PHE A 465 -10.06 12.79 -21.74
C PHE A 465 -9.68 13.91 -22.73
N TYR A 466 -9.75 13.66 -24.04
CA TYR A 466 -9.53 14.73 -25.01
C TYR A 466 -10.59 15.82 -24.86
N GLY A 467 -10.18 17.09 -24.97
CA GLY A 467 -11.00 18.27 -24.70
C GLY A 467 -10.76 18.91 -23.33
N LEU A 468 -10.33 18.14 -22.33
CA LEU A 468 -10.21 18.59 -20.93
C LEU A 468 -8.95 19.42 -20.62
N THR A 469 -8.69 20.48 -21.39
CA THR A 469 -7.45 21.28 -21.30
C THR A 469 -7.38 22.16 -20.06
N SER A 470 -8.51 22.61 -19.51
CA SER A 470 -8.58 23.44 -18.30
C SER A 470 -8.69 22.65 -16.99
N LEU A 471 -8.65 21.31 -17.04
CA LEU A 471 -8.95 20.48 -15.88
C LEU A 471 -7.92 20.61 -14.77
N ASN A 472 -8.39 20.90 -13.54
CA ASN A 472 -7.56 21.02 -12.35
C ASN A 472 -7.62 19.77 -11.46
N ILE A 473 -8.80 19.15 -11.35
CA ILE A 473 -9.07 18.02 -10.46
C ILE A 473 -9.68 16.89 -11.30
N LEU A 474 -8.98 15.74 -11.31
CA LEU A 474 -9.48 14.50 -11.89
C LEU A 474 -9.51 13.43 -10.81
N LYS A 475 -10.72 12.94 -10.52
CA LYS A 475 -10.95 11.80 -9.65
C LYS A 475 -11.52 10.65 -10.48
N MET A 476 -10.87 9.49 -10.40
CA MET A 476 -11.26 8.33 -11.18
C MET A 476 -10.97 7.02 -10.43
N ALA A 477 -10.99 7.08 -9.10
CA ALA A 477 -10.68 5.95 -8.24
C ALA A 477 -11.65 4.78 -8.48
N GLY A 478 -11.24 3.55 -8.21
CA GLY A 478 -12.14 2.38 -8.27
C GLY A 478 -12.58 1.97 -9.69
N ASN A 479 -11.93 2.50 -10.73
CA ASN A 479 -12.12 2.07 -12.12
C ASN A 479 -11.10 0.98 -12.50
N SER A 480 -11.02 0.61 -13.78
CA SER A 480 -9.98 -0.32 -14.24
C SER A 480 -9.37 0.15 -15.56
N PHE A 481 -8.17 -0.33 -15.84
CA PHE A 481 -7.48 -0.07 -17.10
C PHE A 481 -7.28 -1.37 -17.87
N LYS A 482 -7.19 -1.27 -19.19
CA LYS A 482 -6.79 -2.38 -20.04
C LYS A 482 -5.45 -2.94 -19.55
N ASP A 483 -5.40 -4.26 -19.38
CA ASP A 483 -4.22 -5.00 -18.92
C ASP A 483 -3.64 -4.48 -17.58
N ASN A 484 -4.47 -3.88 -16.73
CA ASN A 484 -4.09 -3.27 -15.45
C ASN A 484 -2.90 -2.28 -15.56
N THR A 485 -2.76 -1.64 -16.73
CA THR A 485 -1.66 -0.74 -17.05
C THR A 485 -2.19 0.68 -17.22
N LEU A 486 -1.65 1.63 -16.45
CA LEU A 486 -2.01 3.04 -16.60
C LEU A 486 -1.46 3.56 -17.94
N SER A 487 -2.34 3.80 -18.92
CA SER A 487 -1.98 4.28 -20.25
C SER A 487 -1.87 5.80 -20.31
N ASN A 488 -1.31 6.33 -21.42
CA ASN A 488 -1.05 7.76 -21.62
C ASN A 488 -2.33 8.55 -21.95
N VAL A 489 -3.30 8.53 -21.03
CA VAL A 489 -4.59 9.24 -21.16
C VAL A 489 -4.52 10.70 -20.70
N PHE A 490 -3.42 11.10 -20.04
CA PHE A 490 -3.29 12.42 -19.39
C PHE A 490 -2.55 13.47 -20.23
N THR A 491 -2.17 13.16 -21.46
CA THR A 491 -1.23 13.99 -22.25
C THR A 491 -1.68 15.43 -22.44
N ASN A 492 -2.99 15.69 -22.52
CA ASN A 492 -3.53 17.02 -22.83
C ASN A 492 -3.94 17.83 -21.58
N MET A 493 -3.83 17.26 -20.37
CA MET A 493 -4.32 17.86 -19.12
C MET A 493 -3.20 18.58 -18.37
N THR A 494 -2.57 19.58 -18.99
CA THR A 494 -1.39 20.28 -18.44
C THR A 494 -1.69 21.10 -17.17
N ASN A 495 -2.96 21.46 -16.94
CA ASN A 495 -3.39 22.27 -15.80
C ASN A 495 -3.75 21.44 -14.56
N LEU A 496 -3.57 20.12 -14.64
CA LEU A 496 -3.98 19.20 -13.57
C LEU A 496 -3.15 19.43 -12.31
N THR A 497 -3.84 19.59 -11.18
CA THR A 497 -3.26 19.81 -9.85
C THR A 497 -3.54 18.65 -8.90
N PHE A 498 -4.64 17.92 -9.12
CA PHE A 498 -5.04 16.79 -8.31
C PHE A 498 -5.43 15.62 -9.23
N LEU A 499 -4.81 14.46 -9.00
CA LEU A 499 -5.11 13.22 -9.72
C LEU A 499 -5.31 12.07 -8.73
N ASP A 500 -6.49 11.45 -8.77
CA ASP A 500 -6.79 10.24 -8.00
C ASP A 500 -7.08 9.05 -8.92
N VAL A 501 -6.15 8.10 -8.92
CA VAL A 501 -6.22 6.79 -9.59
C VAL A 501 -6.08 5.65 -8.57
N SER A 502 -6.53 5.88 -7.34
CA SER A 502 -6.56 4.87 -6.28
C SER A 502 -7.57 3.75 -6.58
N LYS A 503 -7.34 2.55 -6.05
CA LYS A 503 -8.25 1.40 -6.25
C LYS A 503 -8.52 1.04 -7.72
N CYS A 504 -7.62 1.41 -8.63
CA CYS A 504 -7.76 1.18 -10.07
C CYS A 504 -7.23 -0.18 -10.55
N GLN A 505 -6.87 -1.07 -9.60
CA GLN A 505 -6.29 -2.39 -9.83
C GLN A 505 -4.95 -2.36 -10.59
N LEU A 506 -4.25 -1.22 -10.62
CA LEU A 506 -3.05 -0.99 -11.41
C LEU A 506 -1.91 -1.91 -10.98
N GLN A 507 -1.26 -2.55 -11.95
CA GLN A 507 -0.04 -3.35 -11.75
C GLN A 507 1.17 -2.69 -12.39
N HIS A 508 0.96 -1.94 -13.49
CA HIS A 508 2.02 -1.32 -14.27
C HIS A 508 1.67 0.13 -14.66
N LEU A 509 2.71 0.93 -14.89
CA LEU A 509 2.61 2.30 -15.38
C LEU A 509 3.28 2.38 -16.75
N SER A 510 2.61 3.01 -17.74
CA SER A 510 3.21 3.27 -19.04
C SER A 510 4.34 4.30 -18.94
N TRP A 511 5.27 4.24 -19.89
CA TRP A 511 6.34 5.22 -19.98
C TRP A 511 5.79 6.58 -20.42
N GLY A 512 6.19 7.63 -19.69
CA GLY A 512 5.79 9.02 -19.95
C GLY A 512 4.36 9.38 -19.57
N VAL A 513 3.66 8.54 -18.79
CA VAL A 513 2.24 8.73 -18.44
C VAL A 513 1.94 10.04 -17.69
N PHE A 514 2.93 10.57 -16.97
CA PHE A 514 2.81 11.80 -16.19
C PHE A 514 3.67 12.96 -16.72
N ASP A 515 4.34 12.79 -17.87
CA ASP A 515 5.39 13.72 -18.32
C ASP A 515 4.89 15.14 -18.58
N THR A 516 3.61 15.30 -18.90
CA THR A 516 2.99 16.60 -19.20
C THR A 516 2.41 17.31 -17.97
N LEU A 517 2.35 16.63 -16.81
CA LEU A 517 1.64 17.09 -15.62
C LEU A 517 2.53 17.93 -14.69
N HIS A 518 3.21 18.93 -15.22
CA HIS A 518 4.19 19.73 -14.46
C HIS A 518 3.60 20.48 -13.26
N GLY A 519 2.29 20.81 -13.31
CA GLY A 519 1.54 21.50 -12.26
C GLY A 519 0.92 20.60 -11.19
N LEU A 520 1.09 19.27 -11.27
CA LEU A 520 0.43 18.34 -10.36
C LEU A 520 0.95 18.52 -8.93
N LEU A 521 0.04 18.71 -7.97
CA LEU A 521 0.34 18.89 -6.54
C LEU A 521 0.11 17.60 -5.76
N LEU A 522 -0.94 16.84 -6.08
CA LEU A 522 -1.31 15.60 -5.41
C LEU A 522 -1.56 14.49 -6.41
N LEU A 523 -0.88 13.37 -6.21
CA LEU A 523 -1.09 12.12 -6.94
C LEU A 523 -1.44 11.00 -5.96
N ASN A 524 -2.66 10.47 -6.05
CA ASN A 524 -3.10 9.32 -5.28
C ASN A 524 -3.13 8.07 -6.16
N MET A 525 -2.27 7.11 -5.84
CA MET A 525 -2.18 5.77 -6.44
C MET A 525 -2.34 4.68 -5.36
N SER A 526 -2.94 5.00 -4.22
CA SER A 526 -3.14 4.05 -3.12
C SER A 526 -4.07 2.88 -3.51
N HIS A 527 -4.02 1.78 -2.77
CA HIS A 527 -4.89 0.61 -2.98
C HIS A 527 -4.83 0.04 -4.40
N ASN A 528 -3.64 0.04 -5.00
CA ASN A 528 -3.38 -0.62 -6.28
C ASN A 528 -2.52 -1.88 -6.06
N ASN A 529 -2.11 -2.52 -7.15
CA ASN A 529 -1.33 -3.76 -7.14
C ASN A 529 0.12 -3.53 -7.62
N LEU A 530 0.68 -2.34 -7.36
CA LEU A 530 2.04 -2.01 -7.79
C LEU A 530 3.06 -2.82 -6.98
N LEU A 531 3.97 -3.52 -7.66
CA LEU A 531 5.04 -4.32 -7.05
C LEU A 531 6.33 -3.53 -6.83
N LEU A 532 6.57 -2.51 -7.66
CA LEU A 532 7.81 -1.75 -7.70
C LEU A 532 7.52 -0.26 -7.71
N LEU A 533 8.30 0.50 -6.95
CA LEU A 533 8.31 1.96 -7.01
C LEU A 533 9.42 2.42 -7.97
N ASP A 534 9.07 2.98 -9.13
CA ASP A 534 10.05 3.51 -10.08
C ASP A 534 9.97 5.05 -10.12
N PRO A 535 10.93 5.76 -9.49
CA PRO A 535 10.93 7.22 -9.41
C PRO A 535 11.03 7.94 -10.76
N PHE A 536 11.42 7.24 -11.83
CA PHE A 536 11.54 7.83 -13.15
C PHE A 536 10.19 8.34 -13.67
N HIS A 537 9.08 7.68 -13.33
CA HIS A 537 7.73 8.09 -13.74
C HIS A 537 7.32 9.45 -13.15
N TYR A 538 7.91 9.86 -12.03
CA TYR A 538 7.53 11.08 -11.32
C TYR A 538 8.48 12.24 -11.59
N LYS A 539 9.56 12.01 -12.35
CA LYS A 539 10.66 12.97 -12.52
C LYS A 539 10.22 14.35 -13.06
N GLN A 540 9.21 14.37 -13.93
CA GLN A 540 8.70 15.61 -14.56
C GLN A 540 7.64 16.34 -13.72
N LEU A 541 7.20 15.76 -12.60
CA LEU A 541 6.19 16.32 -11.70
C LEU A 541 6.82 17.38 -10.78
N HIS A 542 7.26 18.49 -11.37
CA HIS A 542 8.05 19.51 -10.66
C HIS A 542 7.31 20.18 -9.48
N SER A 543 5.97 20.16 -9.47
CA SER A 543 5.15 20.79 -8.43
C SER A 543 4.61 19.81 -7.38
N LEU A 544 4.94 18.51 -7.47
CA LEU A 544 4.32 17.47 -6.65
C LEU A 544 4.66 17.65 -5.18
N LYS A 545 3.63 17.78 -4.34
CA LYS A 545 3.77 17.89 -2.88
C LYS A 545 3.42 16.58 -2.16
N THR A 546 2.39 15.89 -2.65
CA THR A 546 1.88 14.67 -2.01
C THR A 546 1.82 13.53 -3.02
N LEU A 547 2.48 12.43 -2.69
CA LEU A 547 2.41 11.17 -3.42
C LEU A 547 1.91 10.07 -2.47
N ASP A 548 0.73 9.54 -2.76
CA ASP A 548 0.16 8.43 -1.99
C ASP A 548 0.28 7.11 -2.77
N CYS A 549 1.12 6.23 -2.28
CA CYS A 549 1.31 4.86 -2.78
C CYS A 549 1.01 3.83 -1.66
N SER A 550 0.24 4.20 -0.65
CA SER A 550 -0.14 3.31 0.45
C SER A 550 -1.02 2.16 -0.04
N PHE A 551 -1.09 1.07 0.73
CA PHE A 551 -1.92 -0.10 0.41
C PHE A 551 -1.63 -0.69 -0.98
N ASN A 552 -0.36 -0.71 -1.39
CA ASN A 552 0.09 -1.41 -2.58
C ASN A 552 0.85 -2.68 -2.19
N HIS A 553 1.44 -3.36 -3.17
CA HIS A 553 2.31 -4.53 -2.97
C HIS A 553 3.79 -4.17 -3.22
N ILE A 554 4.21 -2.94 -2.92
CA ILE A 554 5.56 -2.47 -3.23
C ILE A 554 6.56 -3.25 -2.39
N GLU A 555 7.41 -4.02 -3.06
CA GLU A 555 8.48 -4.79 -2.43
C GLU A 555 9.77 -3.99 -2.35
N THR A 556 10.09 -3.28 -3.45
CA THR A 556 11.34 -2.51 -3.61
C THR A 556 11.18 -1.38 -4.62
N SER A 557 12.25 -0.62 -4.83
CA SER A 557 12.32 0.44 -5.84
C SER A 557 13.28 0.10 -6.97
N LYS A 558 12.93 0.53 -8.19
CA LYS A 558 13.77 0.40 -9.40
C LYS A 558 14.35 1.78 -9.78
N GLY A 559 15.60 1.79 -10.23
CA GLY A 559 16.23 3.01 -10.76
C GLY A 559 16.87 3.89 -9.69
N MET A 560 17.21 5.13 -10.06
CA MET A 560 17.87 6.07 -9.15
C MET A 560 16.83 6.80 -8.31
N LEU A 561 16.85 6.56 -6.99
CA LEU A 561 15.97 7.17 -6.00
C LEU A 561 16.08 8.70 -5.93
N GLN A 562 17.16 9.28 -6.45
CA GLN A 562 17.38 10.72 -6.57
C GLN A 562 16.46 11.40 -7.61
N HIS A 563 15.72 10.63 -8.42
CA HIS A 563 14.81 11.19 -9.43
C HIS A 563 13.46 11.63 -8.89
N PHE A 564 13.15 11.41 -7.60
CA PHE A 564 11.96 12.01 -7.01
C PHE A 564 11.99 13.54 -7.10
N PRO A 565 10.83 14.20 -7.32
CA PRO A 565 10.74 15.64 -7.31
C PRO A 565 11.21 16.23 -5.98
N LYS A 566 12.03 17.28 -6.04
CA LYS A 566 12.50 18.00 -4.84
C LYS A 566 11.38 18.73 -4.09
N SER A 567 10.24 18.95 -4.74
CA SER A 567 9.04 19.57 -4.18
C SER A 567 8.22 18.65 -3.28
N LEU A 568 8.50 17.34 -3.32
CA LEU A 568 7.76 16.33 -2.58
C LEU A 568 7.92 16.54 -1.08
N ALA A 569 6.81 16.79 -0.39
CA ALA A 569 6.75 17.02 1.04
C ALA A 569 6.23 15.80 1.80
N PHE A 570 5.26 15.10 1.21
CA PHE A 570 4.59 13.95 1.82
C PHE A 570 4.61 12.77 0.85
N LEU A 571 5.26 11.68 1.27
CA LEU A 571 5.24 10.41 0.57
C LEU A 571 4.63 9.34 1.50
N ASN A 572 3.45 8.84 1.12
CA ASN A 572 2.79 7.79 1.88
C ASN A 572 3.10 6.42 1.26
N LEU A 573 3.85 5.60 2.00
CA LEU A 573 4.20 4.22 1.63
C LEU A 573 3.69 3.21 2.67
N THR A 574 2.80 3.62 3.56
CA THR A 574 2.24 2.74 4.60
C THR A 574 1.49 1.55 4.01
N ASN A 575 1.44 0.44 4.74
CA ASN A 575 0.74 -0.79 4.32
C ASN A 575 1.21 -1.34 2.96
N ASN A 576 2.52 -1.44 2.74
CA ASN A 576 3.13 -2.10 1.59
C ASN A 576 3.85 -3.40 2.00
N SER A 577 4.25 -4.20 1.01
CA SER A 577 4.85 -5.52 1.22
C SER A 577 6.39 -5.50 1.10
N PHE A 578 7.05 -4.65 1.89
CA PHE A 578 8.50 -4.41 1.75
C PHE A 578 9.35 -5.68 1.88
N ALA A 579 10.26 -5.86 0.93
CA ALA A 579 11.25 -6.92 0.95
C ALA A 579 12.53 -6.47 1.67
N CYS A 580 12.60 -6.78 2.96
CA CYS A 580 13.69 -6.46 3.86
C CYS A 580 14.86 -7.44 3.73
N THR A 581 15.39 -7.56 2.52
CA THR A 581 16.54 -8.41 2.18
C THR A 581 17.79 -7.56 1.91
N CYS A 582 18.96 -8.19 1.97
CA CYS A 582 20.22 -7.51 1.64
C CYS A 582 20.35 -7.11 0.16
N GLU A 583 19.52 -7.66 -0.73
CA GLU A 583 19.45 -7.26 -2.13
C GLU A 583 18.92 -5.82 -2.28
N HIS A 584 17.97 -5.44 -1.43
CA HIS A 584 17.30 -4.13 -1.47
C HIS A 584 17.82 -3.15 -0.42
N GLN A 585 19.01 -3.38 0.14
CA GLN A 585 19.60 -2.56 1.20
C GLN A 585 19.69 -1.05 0.85
N ASN A 586 19.83 -0.70 -0.44
CA ASN A 586 19.89 0.69 -0.87
C ASN A 586 18.54 1.39 -0.74
N PHE A 587 17.45 0.68 -1.07
CA PHE A 587 16.09 1.20 -0.93
C PHE A 587 15.67 1.31 0.54
N LEU A 588 16.00 0.30 1.35
CA LEU A 588 15.75 0.31 2.79
C LEU A 588 16.54 1.43 3.50
N GLN A 589 17.79 1.68 3.09
CA GLN A 589 18.57 2.80 3.59
C GLN A 589 17.95 4.13 3.19
N TRP A 590 17.49 4.26 1.94
CA TRP A 590 16.81 5.48 1.49
C TRP A 590 15.52 5.76 2.27
N ILE A 591 14.72 4.74 2.62
CA ILE A 591 13.53 4.90 3.48
C ILE A 591 13.94 5.54 4.82
N LYS A 592 15.02 5.07 5.43
CA LYS A 592 15.53 5.64 6.69
C LYS A 592 16.00 7.08 6.51
N ASP A 593 16.76 7.34 5.46
CA ASP A 593 17.30 8.68 5.17
C ASP A 593 16.18 9.69 4.88
N GLN A 594 15.06 9.24 4.31
CA GLN A 594 13.89 10.07 3.97
C GLN A 594 12.76 10.00 5.01
N SER A 595 12.98 9.38 6.18
CA SER A 595 11.95 9.19 7.21
C SER A 595 11.15 10.44 7.58
N PRO A 596 11.72 11.68 7.64
CA PRO A 596 10.94 12.87 7.96
C PRO A 596 9.89 13.24 6.91
N PHE A 597 10.08 12.83 5.65
CA PHE A 597 9.16 13.10 4.53
C PHE A 597 8.13 11.98 4.32
N LEU A 598 8.34 10.84 4.98
CA LEU A 598 7.47 9.67 4.89
C LEU A 598 6.36 9.77 5.94
N VAL A 599 5.11 9.66 5.48
CA VAL A 599 3.95 9.66 6.37
C VAL A 599 3.97 8.38 7.21
N ASN A 600 3.94 8.53 8.54
CA ASN A 600 3.92 7.43 9.51
C ASN A 600 4.99 6.36 9.25
N ALA A 601 6.24 6.78 8.97
CA ALA A 601 7.37 5.88 8.72
C ALA A 601 7.58 4.85 9.86
N GLU A 602 7.28 5.26 11.09
CA GLU A 602 7.37 4.44 12.31
C GLU A 602 6.41 3.23 12.32
N GLN A 603 5.40 3.22 11.45
CA GLN A 603 4.41 2.14 11.36
C GLN A 603 4.68 1.20 10.17
N MET A 604 5.72 1.44 9.37
CA MET A 604 6.03 0.63 8.19
C MET A 604 6.70 -0.69 8.60
N THR A 605 6.14 -1.82 8.15
CA THR A 605 6.62 -3.17 8.51
C THR A 605 7.13 -3.96 7.31
N CYS A 606 8.10 -4.84 7.55
CA CYS A 606 8.64 -5.78 6.58
C CYS A 606 7.65 -6.92 6.32
N ALA A 607 7.51 -7.35 5.05
CA ALA A 607 6.69 -8.49 4.67
C ALA A 607 7.54 -9.74 4.37
N THR A 608 8.69 -9.55 3.73
CA THR A 608 9.67 -10.61 3.45
C THR A 608 11.06 -10.20 3.92
N PRO A 609 11.96 -11.13 4.26
CA PRO A 609 11.74 -12.59 4.38
C PRO A 609 10.88 -12.94 5.61
N ALA A 610 10.40 -14.19 5.71
CA ALA A 610 9.50 -14.63 6.78
C ALA A 610 10.04 -14.36 8.20
N GLU A 611 11.37 -14.39 8.38
CA GLU A 611 12.05 -14.10 9.64
C GLU A 611 11.90 -12.64 10.10
N MET A 612 11.68 -11.71 9.17
CA MET A 612 11.52 -10.28 9.45
C MET A 612 10.07 -9.82 9.31
N LYS A 613 9.13 -10.73 9.02
CA LYS A 613 7.72 -10.37 8.82
C LYS A 613 7.15 -9.68 10.07
N GLY A 614 6.61 -8.48 9.89
CA GLY A 614 6.04 -7.66 10.97
C GLY A 614 7.05 -6.80 11.75
N SER A 615 8.36 -6.96 11.51
CA SER A 615 9.37 -6.04 12.07
C SER A 615 9.31 -4.68 11.38
N LEU A 616 9.70 -3.60 12.07
CA LEU A 616 9.71 -2.26 11.49
C LEU A 616 10.80 -2.14 10.42
N VAL A 617 10.48 -1.52 9.28
CA VAL A 617 11.44 -1.28 8.19
C VAL A 617 12.60 -0.41 8.69
N LEU A 618 12.32 0.55 9.58
CA LEU A 618 13.33 1.41 10.19
C LEU A 618 14.32 0.66 11.08
N ASP A 619 14.02 -0.57 11.52
CA ASP A 619 14.94 -1.38 12.34
C ASP A 619 15.94 -2.19 11.52
N PHE A 620 15.78 -2.28 10.19
CA PHE A 620 16.65 -3.07 9.32
C PHE A 620 18.11 -2.60 9.36
N ARG A 621 19.08 -3.44 9.74
CA ARG A 621 20.49 -3.02 9.89
C ARG A 621 21.35 -3.48 8.71
N ASN A 622 21.83 -2.56 7.87
CA ASN A 622 22.74 -2.90 6.76
C ASN A 622 24.03 -3.63 7.19
N ALA A 623 24.45 -3.48 8.46
CA ALA A 623 25.62 -4.20 9.00
C ALA A 623 25.49 -5.73 8.93
N THR A 624 24.28 -6.30 9.06
CA THR A 624 24.08 -7.75 8.95
C THR A 624 24.40 -8.27 7.54
N CYS A 625 24.16 -7.45 6.51
CA CYS A 625 24.48 -7.78 5.12
C CYS A 625 25.99 -7.84 4.84
N HIS A 626 26.77 -7.00 5.52
CA HIS A 626 28.24 -7.04 5.42
C HIS A 626 28.83 -8.27 6.13
N MET A 627 28.25 -8.69 7.26
CA MET A 627 28.69 -9.87 8.01
C MET A 627 28.61 -11.14 7.15
N HIS A 628 27.53 -11.32 6.39
CA HIS A 628 27.37 -12.49 5.52
C HIS A 628 28.48 -12.60 4.46
N LYS A 629 28.87 -11.47 3.85
CA LYS A 629 29.98 -11.44 2.88
C LYS A 629 31.31 -11.82 3.54
N THR A 630 31.61 -11.23 4.70
CA THR A 630 32.86 -11.51 5.43
C THR A 630 32.96 -12.98 5.88
N ILE A 631 31.86 -13.57 6.38
CA ILE A 631 31.83 -14.98 6.80
C ILE A 631 32.11 -15.91 5.63
N ILE A 632 31.49 -15.66 4.46
CA ILE A 632 31.72 -16.46 3.25
C ILE A 632 33.19 -16.36 2.82
N THR A 633 33.76 -15.16 2.80
CA THR A 633 35.16 -14.96 2.41
C THR A 633 36.13 -15.68 3.37
N VAL A 634 35.92 -15.55 4.68
CA VAL A 634 36.74 -16.23 5.70
C VAL A 634 36.61 -17.76 5.57
N SER A 635 35.41 -18.28 5.33
CA SER A 635 35.17 -19.72 5.15
C SER A 635 35.89 -20.26 3.92
N VAL A 636 35.81 -19.57 2.79
CA VAL A 636 36.52 -19.98 1.55
C VAL A 636 38.04 -19.97 1.75
N ILE A 637 38.58 -18.93 2.39
CA ILE A 637 40.02 -18.85 2.70
C ILE A 637 40.44 -20.01 3.61
N SER A 638 39.65 -20.32 4.64
CA SER A 638 39.96 -21.42 5.56
C SER A 638 39.99 -22.79 4.86
N VAL A 639 39.05 -23.06 3.94
CA VAL A 639 39.02 -24.30 3.14
C VAL A 639 40.24 -24.38 2.20
N LEU A 640 40.62 -23.27 1.57
CA LEU A 640 41.80 -23.21 0.71
C LEU A 640 43.09 -23.47 1.49
N VAL A 641 43.22 -22.93 2.70
CA VAL A 641 44.37 -23.15 3.61
C VAL A 641 44.43 -24.62 4.03
N VAL A 642 43.32 -25.22 4.45
CA VAL A 642 43.27 -26.64 4.83
C VAL A 642 43.64 -27.53 3.64
N SER A 643 43.13 -27.22 2.45
CA SER A 643 43.42 -28.00 1.23
C SER A 643 44.89 -27.91 0.82
N THR A 644 45.52 -26.73 0.94
CA THR A 644 46.96 -26.56 0.66
C THR A 644 47.82 -27.27 1.69
N ILE A 645 47.48 -27.20 2.99
CA ILE A 645 48.18 -27.96 4.03
C ILE A 645 48.09 -29.47 3.75
N ALA A 646 46.89 -29.98 3.44
CA ALA A 646 46.69 -31.39 3.12
C ALA A 646 47.51 -31.84 1.91
N PHE A 647 47.57 -31.01 0.86
CA PHE A 647 48.41 -31.27 -0.32
C PHE A 647 49.90 -31.31 0.02
N LEU A 648 50.39 -30.39 0.84
CA LEU A 648 51.79 -30.35 1.29
C LEU A 648 52.14 -31.57 2.14
N VAL A 649 51.25 -31.99 3.05
CA VAL A 649 51.41 -33.20 3.86
C VAL A 649 51.45 -34.45 2.98
N TYR A 650 50.53 -34.57 2.01
CA TYR A 650 50.52 -35.67 1.04
C TYR A 650 51.83 -35.74 0.26
N LYS A 651 52.31 -34.60 -0.26
CA LYS A 651 53.58 -34.51 -1.00
C LYS A 651 54.78 -34.92 -0.14
N PHE A 652 54.81 -34.52 1.13
CA PHE A 652 55.85 -34.92 2.08
C PHE A 652 55.82 -36.43 2.34
N TYR A 653 54.65 -37.01 2.57
CA TYR A 653 54.47 -38.46 2.78
C TYR A 653 54.89 -39.29 1.56
N PHE A 654 54.49 -38.84 0.36
CA PHE A 654 54.88 -39.48 -0.89
C PHE A 654 56.41 -39.49 -1.09
N HIS A 655 57.08 -38.38 -0.76
CA HIS A 655 58.54 -38.31 -0.83
C HIS A 655 59.24 -39.22 0.19
N LEU A 656 58.68 -39.32 1.40
CA LEU A 656 59.20 -40.22 2.45
C LEU A 656 59.06 -41.70 2.05
N MET A 657 57.96 -42.07 1.38
CA MET A 657 57.74 -43.43 0.88
C MET A 657 58.74 -43.82 -0.21
N LEU A 658 59.10 -42.89 -1.10
CA LEU A 658 60.16 -43.08 -2.10
C LEU A 658 61.55 -43.27 -1.47
N LEU A 659 61.84 -42.55 -0.38
CA LEU A 659 63.11 -42.70 0.35
C LEU A 659 63.17 -43.98 1.20
N ALA A 660 62.04 -44.48 1.71
CA ALA A 660 61.97 -45.71 2.48
C ALA A 660 62.06 -46.98 1.60
N GLY A 661 61.63 -46.93 0.34
CA GLY A 661 61.63 -48.06 -0.59
C GLY A 661 62.98 -48.47 -1.17
N CYS A 662 64.05 -47.69 -0.96
CA CYS A 662 65.40 -47.94 -1.52
C CYS A 662 66.42 -48.40 -0.46
N LYS A 663 66.00 -49.14 0.58
CA LYS A 663 66.95 -49.60 1.63
C LYS A 663 66.70 -51.02 2.13
N LYS A 664 66.88 -52.02 1.25
CA LYS A 664 67.45 -53.37 1.52
C LYS A 664 67.12 -54.36 0.38
N HIS A 665 68.03 -54.59 -0.55
CA HIS A 665 68.41 -55.92 -1.07
C HIS A 665 69.44 -55.74 -2.18
N SER A 666 70.72 -55.82 -1.81
CA SER A 666 71.83 -56.02 -2.73
C SER A 666 72.41 -57.39 -2.38
N SER A 667 72.62 -58.23 -3.41
CA SER A 667 73.09 -59.62 -3.42
C SER A 667 72.02 -60.74 -3.46
N ALA A 668 71.20 -60.76 -4.51
CA ALA A 668 70.64 -62.01 -5.03
C ALA A 668 71.30 -62.30 -6.38
N GLU A 669 71.83 -63.52 -6.57
CA GLU A 669 72.33 -63.99 -7.86
C GLU A 669 71.20 -63.93 -8.90
N SER A 670 71.48 -63.38 -10.08
CA SER A 670 70.50 -63.30 -11.16
C SER A 670 70.23 -64.70 -11.73
N ILE A 671 68.97 -65.13 -11.64
CA ILE A 671 68.49 -66.44 -12.11
C ILE A 671 68.41 -66.49 -13.64
N TYR A 672 68.06 -65.37 -14.28
CA TYR A 672 67.89 -65.26 -15.73
C TYR A 672 69.01 -64.44 -16.38
N ASP A 673 69.39 -64.82 -17.60
CA ASP A 673 70.35 -64.06 -18.41
C ASP A 673 69.72 -62.77 -18.95
N ALA A 674 68.44 -62.81 -19.32
CA ALA A 674 67.70 -61.62 -19.76
C ALA A 674 66.18 -61.71 -19.51
N PHE A 675 65.56 -60.59 -19.14
CA PHE A 675 64.11 -60.40 -19.17
C PHE A 675 63.68 -59.84 -20.53
N VAL A 676 62.69 -60.44 -21.17
CA VAL A 676 62.24 -60.01 -22.51
C VAL A 676 60.92 -59.23 -22.41
N ILE A 677 60.97 -57.98 -22.86
CA ILE A 677 59.82 -57.09 -22.99
C ILE A 677 59.41 -57.09 -24.47
N TYR A 678 58.18 -57.51 -24.75
CA TYR A 678 57.63 -57.57 -26.10
C TYR A 678 56.11 -57.39 -26.08
N SER A 679 55.51 -57.11 -27.24
CA SER A 679 54.04 -57.08 -27.36
C SER A 679 53.50 -58.50 -27.50
N SER A 680 52.36 -58.79 -26.89
CA SER A 680 51.67 -60.08 -27.05
C SER A 680 51.38 -60.44 -28.52
N HIS A 681 51.33 -59.44 -29.42
CA HIS A 681 51.15 -59.65 -30.86
C HIS A 681 52.41 -60.18 -31.56
N ASP A 682 53.58 -60.04 -30.95
CA ASP A 682 54.87 -60.49 -31.48
C ASP A 682 55.35 -61.79 -30.80
N GLU A 683 54.47 -62.44 -30.00
CA GLU A 683 54.78 -63.63 -29.22
C GLU A 683 55.26 -64.81 -30.07
N ASP A 684 54.67 -65.00 -31.25
CA ASP A 684 55.05 -66.10 -32.16
C ASP A 684 56.51 -65.99 -32.60
N TRP A 685 56.99 -64.77 -32.89
CA TRP A 685 58.39 -64.53 -33.24
C TRP A 685 59.28 -64.73 -32.01
N VAL A 686 58.89 -64.21 -30.85
CA VAL A 686 59.66 -64.37 -29.61
C VAL A 686 59.81 -65.85 -29.24
N ARG A 687 58.73 -66.63 -29.31
CA ARG A 687 58.75 -68.06 -28.97
C ARG A 687 59.56 -68.89 -29.97
N ASN A 688 59.28 -68.73 -31.27
CA ASN A 688 59.81 -69.64 -32.29
C ASN A 688 61.21 -69.26 -32.78
N GLU A 689 61.56 -67.97 -32.73
CA GLU A 689 62.88 -67.47 -33.14
C GLU A 689 63.74 -67.12 -31.92
N LEU A 690 63.30 -66.20 -31.05
CA LEU A 690 64.14 -65.69 -29.95
C LEU A 690 64.46 -66.73 -28.88
N VAL A 691 63.43 -67.32 -28.28
CA VAL A 691 63.54 -68.29 -27.19
C VAL A 691 64.23 -69.55 -27.71
N LYS A 692 63.76 -70.11 -28.82
CA LYS A 692 64.34 -71.32 -29.41
C LYS A 692 65.84 -71.19 -29.68
N ASN A 693 66.30 -70.12 -30.33
CA ASN A 693 67.73 -69.97 -30.69
C ASN A 693 68.65 -69.59 -29.50
N LEU A 694 68.10 -69.04 -28.43
CA LEU A 694 68.86 -68.63 -27.24
C LEU A 694 68.87 -69.69 -26.14
N GLU A 695 67.73 -70.34 -25.85
CA GLU A 695 67.63 -71.38 -24.82
C GLU A 695 68.16 -72.74 -25.32
N GLU A 696 67.90 -73.11 -26.58
CA GLU A 696 68.40 -74.38 -27.19
C GLU A 696 69.77 -74.22 -27.89
N GLY A 697 70.30 -72.99 -27.94
CA GLY A 697 71.58 -72.69 -28.58
C GLY A 697 72.80 -73.03 -27.72
N VAL A 698 74.00 -73.01 -28.32
CA VAL A 698 75.28 -73.16 -27.59
C VAL A 698 76.03 -71.82 -27.57
N PRO A 699 76.40 -71.28 -26.38
CA PRO A 699 75.93 -71.67 -25.06
C PRO A 699 74.44 -71.31 -24.83
N PRO A 700 73.72 -72.01 -23.94
CA PRO A 700 72.32 -71.71 -23.64
C PRO A 700 72.20 -70.47 -22.74
N PHE A 701 71.17 -69.66 -22.98
CA PHE A 701 70.77 -68.50 -22.16
C PHE A 701 69.36 -68.71 -21.62
N GLN A 702 69.11 -68.47 -20.33
CA GLN A 702 67.77 -68.52 -19.74
C GLN A 702 67.09 -67.16 -19.80
N LEU A 703 65.86 -67.13 -20.33
CA LEU A 703 65.07 -65.92 -20.48
C LEU A 703 63.92 -65.87 -19.47
N CYS A 704 63.63 -64.70 -18.91
CA CYS A 704 62.40 -64.44 -18.15
C CYS A 704 61.32 -63.90 -19.11
N LEU A 705 60.14 -64.54 -19.13
CA LEU A 705 59.02 -64.23 -20.01
C LEU A 705 57.73 -64.04 -19.21
N HIS A 706 56.95 -63.02 -19.56
CA HIS A 706 55.74 -62.67 -18.81
C HIS A 706 54.68 -63.78 -18.76
N TYR A 707 54.55 -64.62 -19.79
CA TYR A 707 53.55 -65.70 -19.81
C TYR A 707 54.00 -66.96 -19.06
N ARG A 708 55.29 -67.09 -18.77
CA ARG A 708 55.90 -68.30 -18.20
C ARG A 708 56.32 -68.11 -16.76
N ASP A 709 56.95 -66.98 -16.46
CA ASP A 709 57.70 -66.76 -15.23
C ASP A 709 57.00 -65.80 -14.24
N PHE A 710 55.93 -65.10 -14.66
CA PHE A 710 55.17 -64.23 -13.75
C PHE A 710 54.22 -65.02 -12.86
N ILE A 711 54.12 -64.60 -11.60
CA ILE A 711 53.31 -65.29 -10.59
C ILE A 711 51.85 -64.80 -10.69
N PRO A 712 50.87 -65.68 -10.97
CA PRO A 712 49.46 -65.29 -11.00
C PRO A 712 48.98 -64.76 -9.65
N GLY A 713 48.19 -63.69 -9.66
CA GLY A 713 47.67 -63.04 -8.45
C GLY A 713 48.57 -61.95 -7.85
N VAL A 714 49.81 -61.81 -8.33
CA VAL A 714 50.69 -60.68 -7.99
C VAL A 714 50.45 -59.52 -8.97
N ALA A 715 50.49 -58.28 -8.48
CA ALA A 715 50.35 -57.09 -9.32
C ALA A 715 51.41 -57.09 -10.43
N ILE A 716 51.00 -56.81 -11.67
CA ILE A 716 51.90 -56.96 -12.83
C ILE A 716 53.15 -56.07 -12.69
N ALA A 717 53.01 -54.84 -12.16
CA ALA A 717 54.15 -53.97 -11.85
C ALA A 717 55.13 -54.60 -10.84
N ALA A 718 54.65 -55.36 -9.86
CA ALA A 718 55.49 -56.08 -8.91
C ALA A 718 56.17 -57.30 -9.57
N ASN A 719 55.47 -58.05 -10.43
CA ASN A 719 56.05 -59.14 -11.22
C ASN A 719 57.18 -58.62 -12.15
N ILE A 720 56.96 -57.49 -12.83
CA ILE A 720 57.97 -56.86 -13.68
C ILE A 720 59.23 -56.50 -12.87
N ILE A 721 59.06 -55.90 -11.69
CA ILE A 721 60.19 -55.46 -10.86
C ILE A 721 60.90 -56.64 -10.19
N GLN A 722 60.17 -57.52 -9.51
CA GLN A 722 60.73 -58.60 -8.69
C GLN A 722 61.18 -59.80 -9.54
N GLU A 723 60.35 -60.24 -10.48
CA GLU A 723 60.63 -61.41 -11.31
C GLU A 723 61.38 -61.04 -12.59
N GLY A 724 61.00 -59.95 -13.24
CA GLY A 724 61.69 -59.45 -14.43
C GLY A 724 63.05 -58.85 -14.11
N PHE A 725 63.07 -57.65 -13.50
CA PHE A 725 64.30 -56.85 -13.37
C PHE A 725 65.26 -57.35 -12.30
N HIS A 726 64.79 -57.70 -11.10
CA HIS A 726 65.70 -58.12 -10.02
C HIS A 726 66.34 -59.49 -10.25
N LYS A 727 65.68 -60.40 -10.96
CA LYS A 727 66.19 -61.75 -11.25
C LYS A 727 66.91 -61.87 -12.59
N SER A 728 66.91 -60.84 -13.43
CA SER A 728 67.56 -60.87 -14.75
C SER A 728 68.79 -59.95 -14.82
N ARG A 729 69.85 -60.38 -15.52
CA ARG A 729 71.05 -59.54 -15.71
C ARG A 729 70.84 -58.42 -16.72
N LYS A 730 70.17 -58.73 -17.83
CA LYS A 730 69.90 -57.79 -18.92
C LYS A 730 68.41 -57.72 -19.22
N VAL A 731 68.01 -56.68 -19.96
CA VAL A 731 66.64 -56.55 -20.45
C VAL A 731 66.70 -56.51 -21.97
N ILE A 732 65.96 -57.37 -22.65
CA ILE A 732 65.79 -57.34 -24.09
C ILE A 732 64.45 -56.68 -24.38
N VAL A 733 64.47 -55.62 -25.19
CA VAL A 733 63.26 -54.91 -25.62
C VAL A 733 63.06 -55.18 -27.10
N VAL A 734 61.97 -55.86 -27.43
CA VAL A 734 61.57 -56.19 -28.80
C VAL A 734 60.63 -55.11 -29.32
N VAL A 735 61.16 -54.23 -30.16
CA VAL A 735 60.48 -53.08 -30.73
C VAL A 735 59.84 -53.44 -32.07
N SER A 736 58.53 -53.30 -32.14
CA SER A 736 57.67 -53.42 -33.32
C SER A 736 56.66 -52.27 -33.35
N ARG A 737 55.82 -52.18 -34.39
CA ARG A 737 54.68 -51.25 -34.35
C ARG A 737 53.72 -51.52 -33.19
N HIS A 738 53.50 -52.80 -32.85
CA HIS A 738 52.60 -53.23 -31.79
C HIS A 738 53.17 -52.88 -30.40
N PHE A 739 54.50 -52.95 -30.25
CA PHE A 739 55.19 -52.53 -29.03
C PHE A 739 54.92 -51.05 -28.73
N ILE A 740 55.11 -50.16 -29.71
CA ILE A 740 54.96 -48.71 -29.50
C ILE A 740 53.50 -48.32 -29.19
N GLN A 741 52.54 -49.05 -29.77
CA GLN A 741 51.12 -48.81 -29.56
C GLN A 741 50.61 -49.36 -28.21
N SER A 742 51.31 -50.34 -27.63
CA SER A 742 50.94 -50.94 -26.35
C SER A 742 51.36 -50.03 -25.19
N ARG A 743 50.37 -49.43 -24.52
CA ARG A 743 50.60 -48.69 -23.26
C ARG A 743 51.30 -49.56 -22.21
N TRP A 744 51.08 -50.87 -22.24
CA TRP A 744 51.68 -51.81 -21.32
C TRP A 744 53.17 -52.02 -21.60
N CYS A 745 53.55 -52.22 -22.87
CA CYS A 745 54.96 -52.38 -23.26
C CYS A 745 55.75 -51.09 -23.03
N ILE A 746 55.14 -49.93 -23.27
CA ILE A 746 55.75 -48.64 -22.96
C ILE A 746 55.94 -48.47 -21.45
N PHE A 747 54.94 -48.82 -20.64
CA PHE A 747 55.05 -48.81 -19.18
C PHE A 747 56.18 -49.71 -18.67
N GLU A 748 56.29 -50.95 -19.17
CA GLU A 748 57.40 -51.87 -18.84
C GLU A 748 58.77 -51.30 -19.22
N TYR A 749 58.86 -50.67 -20.39
CA TYR A 749 60.06 -50.00 -20.87
C TYR A 749 60.47 -48.80 -20.01
N GLU A 750 59.53 -47.94 -19.61
CA GLU A 750 59.81 -46.79 -18.73
C GLU A 750 60.35 -47.25 -17.36
N ILE A 751 59.83 -48.36 -16.83
CA ILE A 751 60.39 -48.96 -15.61
C ILE A 751 61.79 -49.53 -15.88
N ALA A 752 62.01 -50.20 -17.01
CA ALA A 752 63.33 -50.72 -17.39
C ALA A 752 64.39 -49.60 -17.48
N GLN A 753 64.03 -48.44 -18.06
CA GLN A 753 64.90 -47.27 -18.10
C GLN A 753 65.24 -46.74 -16.70
N THR A 754 64.23 -46.65 -15.83
CA THR A 754 64.43 -46.22 -14.44
C THR A 754 65.32 -47.20 -13.68
N TRP A 755 65.13 -48.51 -13.89
CA TRP A 755 65.96 -49.56 -13.31
C TRP A 755 67.41 -49.51 -13.80
N GLN A 756 67.64 -49.24 -15.09
CA GLN A 756 68.97 -49.03 -15.66
C GLN A 756 69.68 -47.83 -15.00
N PHE A 757 68.97 -46.75 -14.68
CA PHE A 757 69.55 -45.60 -13.98
C PHE A 757 69.94 -45.94 -12.53
N LEU A 758 69.18 -46.81 -11.88
CA LEU A 758 69.41 -47.22 -10.48
C LEU A 758 70.47 -48.32 -10.33
N SER A 759 70.65 -49.19 -11.34
CA SER A 759 71.55 -50.35 -11.30
C SER A 759 72.76 -50.14 -12.21
N SER A 760 73.95 -49.95 -11.62
CA SER A 760 75.18 -49.55 -12.34
C SER A 760 75.77 -50.58 -13.31
N HIS A 761 75.21 -51.80 -13.42
CA HIS A 761 75.78 -52.92 -14.18
C HIS A 761 74.80 -53.58 -15.17
N SER A 762 73.62 -52.99 -15.42
CA SER A 762 72.57 -53.64 -16.21
C SER A 762 72.32 -52.96 -17.56
N GLY A 763 72.42 -53.72 -18.66
CA GLY A 763 72.25 -53.19 -20.02
C GLY A 763 70.89 -53.55 -20.63
N ILE A 764 70.25 -52.59 -21.30
CA ILE A 764 69.07 -52.81 -22.15
C ILE A 764 69.53 -53.06 -23.59
N ILE A 765 69.05 -54.15 -24.19
CA ILE A 765 69.32 -54.55 -25.58
C ILE A 765 68.05 -54.33 -26.39
N PHE A 766 68.09 -53.46 -27.39
CA PHE A 766 66.96 -53.23 -28.29
C PHE A 766 67.06 -54.13 -29.52
N ILE A 767 65.99 -54.85 -29.83
CA ILE A 767 65.78 -55.62 -31.06
C ILE A 767 64.66 -54.94 -31.84
N VAL A 768 64.92 -54.52 -33.08
CA VAL A 768 63.91 -53.94 -33.97
C VAL A 768 63.46 -55.02 -34.96
N LEU A 769 62.21 -55.46 -34.85
CA LEU A 769 61.66 -56.56 -35.66
C LEU A 769 61.33 -56.16 -37.10
N GLU A 770 60.86 -54.93 -37.26
CA GLU A 770 60.41 -54.37 -38.52
C GLU A 770 60.74 -52.89 -38.56
N LYS A 771 60.85 -52.31 -39.76
CA LYS A 771 61.06 -50.88 -39.91
C LYS A 771 59.82 -50.13 -39.45
N VAL A 772 59.93 -49.45 -38.31
CA VAL A 772 58.84 -48.67 -37.74
C VAL A 772 58.84 -47.24 -38.30
N GLU A 773 57.67 -46.71 -38.63
CA GLU A 773 57.53 -45.35 -39.15
C GLU A 773 58.01 -44.29 -38.16
N LYS A 774 58.72 -43.26 -38.66
CA LYS A 774 59.21 -42.14 -37.84
C LYS A 774 58.08 -41.36 -37.16
N SER A 775 56.88 -41.35 -37.74
CA SER A 775 55.66 -40.74 -37.17
C SER A 775 55.27 -41.41 -35.85
N LEU A 776 55.26 -42.75 -35.82
CA LEU A 776 54.91 -43.55 -34.66
C LEU A 776 56.00 -43.46 -33.58
N LEU A 777 57.27 -43.49 -33.97
CA LEU A 777 58.39 -43.33 -33.03
C LEU A 777 58.39 -41.96 -32.33
N LYS A 778 57.99 -40.87 -33.01
CA LYS A 778 57.91 -39.53 -32.40
C LYS A 778 56.90 -39.43 -31.26
N GLN A 779 55.95 -40.36 -31.15
CA GLN A 779 55.04 -40.44 -30.00
C GLN A 779 55.78 -40.81 -28.71
N GLN A 780 56.93 -41.48 -28.82
CA GLN A 780 57.81 -41.86 -27.71
C GLN A 780 59.18 -41.22 -27.90
N VAL A 781 59.28 -39.94 -27.53
CA VAL A 781 60.44 -39.07 -27.81
C VAL A 781 61.76 -39.69 -27.34
N GLU A 782 61.76 -40.37 -26.20
CA GLU A 782 62.96 -40.95 -25.61
C GLU A 782 63.43 -42.22 -26.34
N LEU A 783 62.51 -43.12 -26.68
CA LEU A 783 62.77 -44.30 -27.50
C LEU A 783 63.25 -43.90 -28.90
N TYR A 784 62.63 -42.88 -29.50
CA TYR A 784 63.07 -42.30 -30.78
C TYR A 784 64.50 -41.75 -30.71
N ARG A 785 64.86 -41.08 -29.61
CA ARG A 785 66.23 -40.55 -29.40
C ARG A 785 67.26 -41.67 -29.24
N LEU A 786 66.90 -42.80 -28.65
CA LEU A 786 67.79 -43.95 -28.49
C LEU A 786 68.00 -44.69 -29.81
N LEU A 787 66.93 -44.97 -30.54
CA LEU A 787 67.02 -45.66 -31.83
C LEU A 787 67.73 -44.82 -32.89
N SER A 788 67.63 -43.48 -32.84
CA SER A 788 68.38 -42.58 -33.74
C SER A 788 69.89 -42.53 -33.47
N ARG A 789 70.38 -43.10 -32.37
CA ARG A 789 71.81 -43.26 -32.07
C ARG A 789 72.40 -44.58 -32.60
N ASN A 790 71.62 -45.38 -33.35
CA ASN A 790 72.01 -46.65 -33.98
C ASN A 790 72.53 -47.74 -33.03
N THR A 791 72.13 -47.71 -31.75
CA THR A 791 72.48 -48.72 -30.75
C THR A 791 71.34 -49.72 -30.57
N TYR A 792 71.06 -50.52 -31.60
CA TYR A 792 70.06 -51.60 -31.59
C TYR A 792 70.45 -52.73 -32.56
N LEU A 793 69.75 -53.87 -32.47
CA LEU A 793 69.89 -55.00 -33.37
C LEU A 793 68.66 -55.06 -34.29
N GLU A 794 68.86 -55.00 -35.60
CA GLU A 794 67.76 -55.11 -36.59
C GLU A 794 67.61 -56.58 -37.00
N TRP A 795 66.36 -57.06 -37.05
CA TRP A 795 66.04 -58.37 -37.59
C TRP A 795 65.91 -58.30 -39.12
N GLU A 796 66.69 -59.12 -39.83
CA GLU A 796 66.64 -59.22 -41.28
C GLU A 796 66.36 -60.67 -41.68
N ASP A 797 65.43 -60.89 -42.61
CA ASP A 797 64.97 -62.25 -42.98
C ASP A 797 65.90 -62.97 -43.98
N ASN A 798 67.00 -62.31 -44.39
CA ASN A 798 68.00 -62.90 -45.27
C ASN A 798 69.04 -63.73 -44.48
N ALA A 799 69.63 -64.75 -45.10
CA ALA A 799 70.51 -65.72 -44.41
C ALA A 799 71.76 -65.06 -43.78
N LEU A 800 72.33 -64.04 -44.42
CA LEU A 800 73.51 -63.33 -43.92
C LEU A 800 73.17 -62.43 -42.71
N GLY A 801 72.04 -61.73 -42.78
CA GLY A 801 71.50 -60.85 -41.75
C GLY A 801 71.15 -61.60 -40.49
N ARG A 802 70.46 -62.75 -40.59
CA ARG A 802 70.20 -63.64 -39.45
C ARG A 802 71.49 -64.10 -38.78
N HIS A 803 72.51 -64.47 -39.56
CA HIS A 803 73.81 -64.88 -38.99
C HIS A 803 74.50 -63.75 -38.23
N ILE A 804 74.48 -62.52 -38.77
CA ILE A 804 75.05 -61.32 -38.10
C ILE A 804 74.27 -60.96 -36.84
N PHE A 805 72.94 -60.97 -36.91
CA PHE A 805 72.04 -60.70 -35.79
C PHE A 805 72.33 -61.61 -34.60
N TRP A 806 72.31 -62.93 -34.81
CA TRP A 806 72.53 -63.90 -33.73
C TRP A 806 73.93 -63.79 -33.11
N ARG A 807 74.96 -63.57 -33.93
CA ARG A 807 76.33 -63.36 -33.45
C ARG A 807 76.43 -62.13 -32.54
N ARG A 808 75.79 -61.02 -32.91
CA ARG A 808 75.80 -59.77 -32.12
C ARG A 808 74.96 -59.89 -30.85
N LEU A 809 73.78 -60.50 -30.92
CA LEU A 809 72.92 -60.71 -29.76
C LEU A 809 73.57 -61.62 -28.72
N LYS A 810 74.12 -62.77 -29.12
CA LYS A 810 74.83 -63.67 -28.22
C LYS A 810 76.06 -63.01 -27.61
N LYS A 811 76.83 -62.24 -28.38
CA LYS A 811 77.94 -61.43 -27.84
C LYS A 811 77.48 -60.43 -26.79
N ALA A 812 76.37 -59.73 -27.04
CA ALA A 812 75.81 -58.77 -26.09
C ALA A 812 75.31 -59.46 -24.81
N LEU A 813 74.79 -60.68 -24.87
CA LEU A 813 74.34 -61.44 -23.69
C LEU A 813 75.50 -62.07 -22.88
N LEU A 814 76.61 -62.40 -23.55
CA LEU A 814 77.83 -62.90 -22.89
C LEU A 814 78.59 -61.82 -22.12
N ASP A 815 78.48 -60.57 -22.55
CA ASP A 815 79.15 -59.45 -21.91
C ASP A 815 78.66 -59.26 -20.45
N GLY A 816 79.55 -59.49 -19.48
CA GLY A 816 79.22 -59.50 -18.05
C GLY A 816 78.69 -60.83 -17.48
N ARG A 817 78.71 -61.93 -18.24
CA ARG A 817 78.40 -63.29 -17.73
C ARG A 817 79.64 -63.88 -17.03
N ALA A 818 79.53 -64.26 -15.76
CA ALA A 818 80.59 -64.99 -15.06
C ALA A 818 80.78 -66.38 -15.70
N TRP A 819 82.01 -66.75 -16.02
CA TRP A 819 82.35 -68.04 -16.65
C TRP A 819 82.44 -69.13 -15.57
N ASN A 820 81.52 -70.09 -15.56
CA ASN A 820 81.62 -71.33 -14.76
C ASN A 820 82.15 -72.47 -15.65
N PRO A 821 83.36 -73.01 -15.42
CA PRO A 821 83.91 -74.11 -16.19
C PRO A 821 83.63 -75.44 -15.51
N GLU A 822 82.40 -75.95 -15.58
CA GLU A 822 82.08 -77.34 -15.20
C GLU A 822 80.80 -77.77 -15.92
N GLY A 823 80.89 -78.80 -16.76
CA GLY A 823 79.76 -79.27 -17.58
C GLY A 823 80.14 -79.77 -18.98
N THR A 824 81.35 -80.30 -19.17
CA THR A 824 81.70 -81.16 -20.31
C THR A 824 82.67 -82.24 -19.84
N ALA A 825 82.14 -83.33 -19.26
CA ALA A 825 82.72 -84.67 -19.26
C ALA A 825 81.89 -85.56 -18.32
N GLU A 826 81.02 -86.39 -18.88
CA GLU A 826 80.74 -87.74 -18.35
C GLU A 826 80.03 -88.50 -19.48
N ALA A 827 80.87 -89.07 -20.35
CA ALA A 827 80.49 -90.17 -21.21
C ALA A 827 80.86 -91.47 -20.49
N GLU A 828 79.95 -92.43 -20.57
CA GLU A 828 80.22 -93.87 -20.54
C GLU A 828 80.51 -94.54 -19.17
N ASP A 829 79.48 -95.28 -18.75
CA ASP A 829 79.53 -96.72 -18.52
C ASP A 829 79.60 -97.21 -17.06
N ASN A 830 78.57 -97.93 -16.65
CA ASN A 830 78.75 -99.34 -16.31
C ASN A 830 77.43 -100.13 -16.33
N GLN A 831 77.52 -101.25 -17.04
CA GLN A 831 76.52 -102.28 -17.31
C GLN A 831 76.08 -103.11 -16.08
N GLU A 832 74.84 -103.60 -16.22
CA GLU A 832 74.27 -104.87 -15.75
C GLU A 832 74.33 -105.25 -14.25
N ALA A 833 73.15 -105.32 -13.61
CA ALA A 833 72.55 -106.60 -13.22
C ALA A 833 71.10 -106.45 -12.64
N THR A 834 70.16 -107.15 -13.28
CA THR A 834 69.08 -108.00 -12.71
C THR A 834 67.77 -107.43 -12.12
N THR A 835 66.70 -107.54 -12.96
CA THR A 835 65.44 -108.32 -12.82
C THR A 835 64.36 -108.06 -11.74
N SER A 836 63.11 -108.31 -12.19
CA SER A 836 61.77 -108.40 -11.55
C SER A 836 61.03 -107.05 -11.43
N THR A 837 59.86 -106.81 -12.05
CA THR A 837 58.85 -107.60 -12.78
C THR A 837 58.18 -106.71 -13.83
#